data_AF-A0A8H6V5X1-F1
#
_entry.id   AF-A0A8H6V5X1-F1
#
_cell.length_a   1.000
_cell.length_b   1.000
_cell.length_c   1.000
_cell.angle_alpha   90.00
_cell.angle_beta   90.00
_cell.angle_gamma   90.00
#
_symmetry.space_group_name_H-M   'P 1'
#
loop_
_entity.id
_entity.type
_entity.pdbx_description
1 polymer ?
#
loop_
_entity_poly.entity_id
_entity_poly.type
_entity_poly.pdbx_seq_one_letter_code
_entity_poly.pdbx_strand_id
1 'polypeptide(L)'
;MHSVPRRTRTAESGACSNCVKTRQRCYIGVSGGSCSSCRRAKLDCDAHGSTPPHSVTEEPGSLLTYCPEDMFASQLRESERECNLKYGMAENPAVPSTIPLDYHISIINQLFGPGSAAPPAVHFPSYLACLPQRLHRDDVEYLRRSGALDLPSDMLRNELLKSYLLWVHPHMPMLGLHEFLSAVAGDNESHRISLLLFHAVLFAASAFIDISHIRADGSPSRSVFRESLFRKVKVLLDLECENDQIANAQAILLMVSHTEPDREQKELTHWLDICISMISSSQTQMVKANARRQQIWRRTWWSIYNHLQLTSGNLRTLMNVPENGSECETPLPSTHDFRFGALSPNVQMLVGTCDFLCDVQYQQFQAGLFIEKSKLCQIGQFPGLSGDLSGSPSREAGFECAGIKASPTEVAELAHKLGRWHAQLPQALRHQSPTSSAVTELQRFILVHRAWLFLLYLASAYVVCSRSVGSNSRAKEHILNKISLIFDELYRLDLITLLPNSSIAILVPAVEFHIKAVEAAYLQTNEASQRMLQLYSEILQQLQDNSAVAGRMIEKLNNVTTSGAQDDLSRLMASESAAAERPVSHPDFALNETDDFYNFLESGLSFANVIPSADNSTNFGFDPPLVNESYLTQFL
;
A
#
# COMPACT_ATOMS: atom_id res chain seq x y z
N MET A 1 24.77 8.82 23.86
CA MET A 1 23.77 9.33 24.84
C MET A 1 24.13 10.76 25.22
N HIS A 2 23.35 11.76 24.81
CA HIS A 2 23.50 13.14 25.33
C HIS A 2 22.13 13.66 25.76
N SER A 3 21.90 13.69 27.06
CA SER A 3 20.69 14.24 27.68
C SER A 3 20.80 15.75 27.83
N VAL A 4 19.92 16.50 27.18
CA VAL A 4 19.77 17.95 27.37
C VAL A 4 19.38 18.26 28.82
N PRO A 5 19.92 19.31 29.48
CA PRO A 5 19.63 19.58 30.89
C PRO A 5 18.16 19.95 31.12
N ARG A 6 17.48 19.25 32.02
CA ARG A 6 16.16 19.67 32.52
C ARG A 6 16.32 20.91 33.39
N ARG A 7 16.08 22.12 32.83
CA ARG A 7 15.96 23.35 33.64
C ARG A 7 14.85 23.19 34.68
N THR A 8 15.23 23.03 35.95
CA THR A 8 14.34 23.13 37.10
C THR A 8 13.94 24.59 37.32
N ARG A 9 12.64 24.89 37.26
CA ARG A 9 12.08 26.19 37.65
C ARG A 9 12.15 26.35 39.17
N THR A 10 12.68 27.47 39.64
CA THR A 10 12.72 27.88 41.06
C THR A 10 11.41 28.55 41.46
N ALA A 11 11.15 28.71 42.77
CA ALA A 11 9.97 29.40 43.29
C ALA A 11 9.85 30.85 42.75
N GLU A 12 11.00 31.52 42.56
CA GLU A 12 11.12 32.85 41.93
C GLU A 12 10.55 32.93 40.50
N SER A 13 10.40 31.77 39.82
CA SER A 13 9.77 31.66 38.49
C SER A 13 8.28 31.25 38.54
N GLY A 14 7.63 31.44 39.69
CA GLY A 14 6.19 31.24 39.93
C GLY A 14 5.77 29.79 40.22
N ALA A 15 6.71 28.82 40.24
CA ALA A 15 6.39 27.41 40.46
C ALA A 15 5.98 27.12 41.92
N CYS A 16 4.90 26.35 42.12
CA CYS A 16 4.40 25.99 43.46
C CYS A 16 5.42 25.18 44.29
N SER A 17 5.39 25.34 45.61
CA SER A 17 6.35 24.72 46.53
C SER A 17 6.40 23.19 46.41
N ASN A 18 5.25 22.55 46.15
CA ASN A 18 5.16 21.11 45.96
C ASN A 18 5.87 20.62 44.68
N CYS A 19 5.77 21.36 43.56
CA CYS A 19 6.52 21.03 42.34
C CYS A 19 8.03 21.28 42.49
N VAL A 20 8.41 22.34 43.21
CA VAL A 20 9.83 22.64 43.49
C VAL A 20 10.46 21.54 44.35
N LYS A 21 9.83 21.16 45.47
CA LYS A 21 10.31 20.08 46.36
C LYS A 21 10.46 18.73 45.64
N THR A 22 9.53 18.39 44.75
CA THR A 22 9.53 17.13 43.99
C THR A 22 10.36 17.18 42.70
N ARG A 23 10.98 18.33 42.37
CA ARG A 23 11.69 18.60 41.10
C ARG A 23 10.85 18.30 39.84
N GLN A 24 9.53 18.46 39.94
CA GLN A 24 8.59 18.27 38.82
C GLN A 24 8.23 19.58 38.13
N ARG A 25 7.77 19.51 36.87
CA ARG A 25 7.36 20.70 36.12
C ARG A 25 6.02 21.22 36.64
N CYS A 26 5.98 22.50 37.02
CA CYS A 26 4.75 23.17 37.44
C CYS A 26 4.06 23.80 36.23
N TYR A 27 2.83 23.36 35.92
CA TYR A 27 1.94 23.98 34.93
C TYR A 27 0.79 24.65 35.65
N ILE A 28 0.90 25.97 35.84
CA ILE A 28 -0.11 26.82 36.47
C ILE A 28 -1.21 27.08 35.43
N GLY A 29 -2.47 26.87 35.81
CA GLY A 29 -3.60 27.26 34.96
C GLY A 29 -3.76 28.79 34.98
N VAL A 30 -4.10 29.38 33.84
CA VAL A 30 -4.21 30.86 33.68
C VAL A 30 -5.26 31.48 34.63
N SER A 31 -6.15 30.66 35.19
CA SER A 31 -7.23 31.06 36.09
C SER A 31 -7.12 30.39 37.48
N GLY A 32 -6.36 31.00 38.40
CA GLY A 32 -6.50 30.90 39.86
C GLY A 32 -6.52 29.51 40.55
N GLY A 33 -6.21 28.42 39.87
CA GLY A 33 -6.44 27.06 40.35
C GLY A 33 -5.21 26.16 40.34
N SER A 34 -5.24 25.11 41.17
CA SER A 34 -4.13 24.19 41.39
C SER A 34 -3.51 23.66 40.09
N CYS A 35 -2.18 23.68 40.05
CA CYS A 35 -1.37 23.23 38.91
C CYS A 35 -1.66 21.77 38.56
N SER A 36 -1.40 21.37 37.31
CA SER A 36 -1.75 20.02 36.81
C SER A 36 -1.24 18.87 37.69
N SER A 37 -0.03 19.01 38.22
CA SER A 37 0.65 17.99 39.04
C SER A 37 0.02 17.89 40.44
N CYS A 38 -0.19 19.02 41.13
CA CYS A 38 -0.89 19.06 42.41
C CYS A 38 -2.35 18.60 42.29
N ARG A 39 -3.03 18.95 41.20
CA ARG A 39 -4.42 18.52 40.92
C ARG A 39 -4.53 17.00 40.77
N ARG A 40 -3.62 16.35 40.02
CA ARG A 40 -3.57 14.89 39.89
C ARG A 40 -3.24 14.19 41.21
N ALA A 41 -2.34 14.79 42.00
CA ALA A 41 -1.96 14.27 43.32
C ALA A 41 -2.96 14.58 44.45
N LYS A 42 -4.02 15.38 44.18
CA LYS A 42 -4.94 15.93 45.20
C LYS A 42 -4.21 16.65 46.35
N LEU A 43 -3.17 17.41 46.00
CA LEU A 43 -2.39 18.22 46.95
C LEU A 43 -2.73 19.70 46.80
N ASP A 44 -2.68 20.43 47.90
CA ASP A 44 -2.80 21.90 47.88
C ASP A 44 -1.67 22.55 47.08
N CYS A 45 -1.99 23.68 46.46
CA CYS A 45 -1.13 24.35 45.49
C CYS A 45 -1.09 25.86 45.75
N ASP A 46 0.09 26.35 46.10
CA ASP A 46 0.44 27.73 46.44
C ASP A 46 0.93 28.55 45.23
N ALA A 47 0.49 28.20 44.01
CA ALA A 47 0.84 28.94 42.81
C ALA A 47 0.00 30.22 42.68
N HIS A 48 0.61 31.39 42.89
CA HIS A 48 -0.01 32.66 42.58
C HIS A 48 0.14 33.00 41.10
N GLY A 49 -0.99 33.21 40.40
CA GLY A 49 -0.99 33.74 39.04
C GLY A 49 -0.59 35.21 39.00
N SER A 50 0.21 35.60 38.01
CA SER A 50 0.62 37.00 37.83
C SER A 50 -0.58 37.88 37.44
N THR A 51 -0.84 38.92 38.23
CA THR A 51 -1.93 39.87 38.00
C THR A 51 -1.66 40.74 36.77
N PRO A 52 -2.65 40.99 35.89
CA PRO A 52 -2.58 42.07 34.90
C PRO A 52 -2.66 43.44 35.60
N PRO A 53 -2.12 44.52 34.99
CA PRO A 53 -2.26 45.87 35.53
C PRO A 53 -3.71 46.38 35.43
N HIS A 54 -4.17 47.07 36.48
CA HIS A 54 -5.50 47.66 36.54
C HIS A 54 -5.72 48.76 35.48
N SER A 55 -6.92 48.80 34.93
CA SER A 55 -7.52 50.00 34.34
C SER A 55 -8.98 50.12 34.79
N VAL A 56 -9.55 51.32 34.63
CA VAL A 56 -10.59 51.86 35.53
C VAL A 56 -12.02 51.52 35.08
N THR A 57 -12.90 51.36 36.06
CA THR A 57 -14.36 51.25 35.92
C THR A 57 -15.01 52.52 35.34
N GLU A 58 -15.89 52.36 34.36
CA GLU A 58 -16.99 53.31 34.12
C GLU A 58 -18.25 52.55 33.62
N GLU A 59 -19.42 53.11 33.93
CA GLU A 59 -20.75 52.45 33.87
C GLU A 59 -21.59 52.91 32.65
N PRO A 60 -22.77 52.29 32.38
CA PRO A 60 -23.33 52.23 31.03
C PRO A 60 -24.17 53.44 30.62
N GLY A 61 -24.05 53.85 29.35
CA GLY A 61 -24.92 54.85 28.71
C GLY A 61 -25.11 54.58 27.22
N SER A 62 -26.36 54.60 26.76
CA SER A 62 -26.71 54.43 25.35
C SER A 62 -26.66 55.74 24.57
N LEU A 63 -26.10 55.75 23.36
CA LEU A 63 -26.77 56.21 22.12
C LEU A 63 -25.82 56.17 20.91
N LEU A 64 -26.40 55.86 19.74
CA LEU A 64 -25.73 55.96 18.44
C LEU A 64 -25.21 57.39 18.22
N THR A 65 -23.89 57.56 18.19
CA THR A 65 -23.27 58.82 17.74
C THR A 65 -22.13 58.49 16.77
N TYR A 66 -22.22 59.05 15.57
CA TYR A 66 -21.25 58.89 14.48
C TYR A 66 -19.95 59.66 14.81
N CYS A 67 -18.80 58.98 14.77
CA CYS A 67 -17.49 59.61 15.00
C CYS A 67 -16.83 60.02 13.67
N PRO A 68 -16.13 61.18 13.58
CA PRO A 68 -15.60 61.70 12.32
C PRO A 68 -14.37 60.93 11.79
N GLU A 69 -14.21 60.91 10.47
CA GLU A 69 -13.13 60.20 9.76
C GLU A 69 -11.70 60.69 10.10
N ASP A 70 -11.56 61.90 10.65
CA ASP A 70 -10.28 62.58 10.87
C ASP A 70 -9.34 61.86 11.85
N MET A 71 -9.87 61.04 12.76
CA MET A 71 -9.07 60.32 13.77
C MET A 71 -8.40 59.04 13.22
N PHE A 72 -8.95 58.45 12.15
CA PHE A 72 -8.28 57.36 11.43
C PHE A 72 -7.15 57.92 10.55
N ALA A 73 -7.39 59.08 9.94
CA ALA A 73 -6.42 59.73 9.06
C ALA A 73 -5.16 60.22 9.79
N SER A 74 -5.22 60.56 11.08
CA SER A 74 -4.03 60.92 11.86
C SER A 74 -3.13 59.72 12.16
N GLN A 75 -3.69 58.59 12.61
CA GLN A 75 -2.93 57.38 12.93
C GLN A 75 -2.26 56.76 11.70
N LEU A 76 -2.93 56.77 10.55
CA LEU A 76 -2.32 56.35 9.27
C LEU A 76 -1.11 57.22 8.90
N ARG A 77 -1.20 58.55 9.05
CA ARG A 77 -0.09 59.48 8.76
C ARG A 77 1.07 59.38 9.75
N GLU A 78 0.85 58.96 10.99
CA GLU A 78 1.94 58.64 11.93
C GLU A 78 2.63 57.33 11.55
N SER A 79 1.87 56.30 11.17
CA SER A 79 2.40 55.02 10.67
C SER A 79 3.25 55.18 9.40
N GLU A 80 2.79 55.99 8.44
CA GLU A 80 3.56 56.32 7.23
C GLU A 80 4.87 57.05 7.55
N ARG A 81 4.90 57.90 8.59
CA ARG A 81 6.13 58.61 9.01
C ARG A 81 7.13 57.67 9.69
N GLU A 82 6.68 56.73 10.53
CA GLU A 82 7.58 55.74 11.13
C GLU A 82 8.17 54.77 10.09
N CYS A 83 7.43 54.44 9.04
CA CYS A 83 7.92 53.57 7.96
C CYS A 83 9.02 54.26 7.13
N ASN A 84 8.83 55.54 6.79
CA ASN A 84 9.77 56.33 5.98
C ASN A 84 11.08 56.69 6.72
N LEU A 85 11.13 56.62 8.05
CA LEU A 85 12.33 56.91 8.85
C LEU A 85 13.34 55.75 8.94
N LYS A 86 13.02 54.56 8.41
CA LYS A 86 13.86 53.34 8.56
C LYS A 86 14.61 52.89 7.31
N TYR A 87 14.41 53.52 6.15
CA TYR A 87 15.08 53.14 4.89
C TYR A 87 15.98 54.25 4.33
N GLY A 88 17.19 54.33 4.88
CA GLY A 88 18.32 55.03 4.26
C GLY A 88 19.26 54.05 3.54
N MET A 89 19.21 54.04 2.21
CA MET A 89 20.18 53.43 1.27
C MET A 89 20.36 51.89 1.26
N ALA A 90 19.78 51.24 0.23
CA ALA A 90 20.53 50.48 -0.79
C ALA A 90 19.57 50.01 -1.91
N GLU A 91 20.02 50.05 -3.17
CA GLU A 91 19.18 49.73 -4.35
C GLU A 91 19.32 48.27 -4.80
N ASN A 92 18.20 47.54 -4.90
CA ASN A 92 17.84 46.80 -6.12
C ASN A 92 16.38 46.29 -6.09
N PRO A 93 15.59 46.35 -7.18
CA PRO A 93 14.15 46.10 -7.13
C PRO A 93 13.74 44.76 -7.78
N ALA A 94 13.31 43.78 -6.98
CA ALA A 94 12.43 42.70 -7.41
C ALA A 94 11.74 42.06 -6.20
N VAL A 95 10.44 41.75 -6.33
CA VAL A 95 9.49 41.27 -5.29
C VAL A 95 8.91 42.39 -4.41
N PRO A 96 7.63 42.78 -4.61
CA PRO A 96 6.86 43.48 -3.59
C PRO A 96 6.74 42.60 -2.36
N SER A 97 7.18 43.08 -1.19
CA SER A 97 7.02 42.35 0.07
C SER A 97 5.54 42.27 0.44
N THR A 98 4.87 41.19 0.05
CA THR A 98 3.51 40.90 0.50
C THR A 98 3.50 40.84 2.02
N ILE A 99 2.71 41.73 2.62
CA ILE A 99 2.51 41.79 4.07
C ILE A 99 2.10 40.40 4.56
N PRO A 100 2.78 39.80 5.57
CA PRO A 100 2.44 38.45 6.03
C PRO A 100 0.97 38.35 6.46
N LEU A 101 0.29 37.26 6.11
CA LEU A 101 -1.13 37.04 6.50
C LEU A 101 -1.35 37.19 8.02
N ASP A 102 -0.34 36.86 8.82
CA ASP A 102 -0.33 37.04 10.28
C ASP A 102 -0.66 38.48 10.71
N TYR A 103 -0.26 39.49 9.93
CA TYR A 103 -0.58 40.89 10.21
C TYR A 103 -2.07 41.18 9.98
N HIS A 104 -2.65 40.66 8.90
CA HIS A 104 -4.10 40.77 8.65
C HIS A 104 -4.91 39.99 9.69
N ILE A 105 -4.45 38.79 10.10
CA ILE A 105 -5.05 38.01 11.18
C ILE A 105 -4.98 38.76 12.52
N SER A 106 -3.85 39.41 12.82
CA SER A 106 -3.69 40.27 14.01
C SER A 106 -4.65 41.45 13.99
N ILE A 107 -4.78 42.15 12.85
CA ILE A 107 -5.71 43.28 12.68
C ILE A 107 -7.16 42.82 12.85
N ILE A 108 -7.54 41.69 12.24
CA ILE A 108 -8.90 41.13 12.39
C ILE A 108 -9.20 40.81 13.86
N ASN A 109 -8.26 40.17 14.57
CA ASN A 109 -8.41 39.88 16.00
C ASN A 109 -8.43 41.15 16.89
N GLN A 110 -7.77 42.24 16.47
CA GLN A 110 -7.86 43.53 17.17
C GLN A 110 -9.18 44.26 16.91
N LEU A 111 -9.70 44.21 15.68
CA LEU A 111 -10.92 44.93 15.29
C LEU A 111 -12.22 44.23 15.74
N PHE A 112 -12.23 42.90 15.79
CA PHE A 112 -13.43 42.11 16.13
C PHE A 112 -13.32 41.35 17.47
N GLY A 113 -12.18 41.48 18.16
CA GLY A 113 -11.84 40.66 19.32
C GLY A 113 -11.56 39.20 18.97
N PRO A 114 -11.19 38.36 19.95
CA PRO A 114 -11.17 36.91 19.76
C PRO A 114 -12.61 36.42 19.58
N GLY A 115 -13.04 36.28 18.32
CA GLY A 115 -14.43 36.03 17.97
C GLY A 115 -15.04 34.86 18.73
N SER A 116 -16.09 35.12 19.51
CA SER A 116 -16.91 34.10 20.19
C SER A 116 -17.81 33.30 19.22
N ALA A 117 -17.46 33.30 17.93
CA ALA A 117 -18.02 32.38 16.96
C ALA A 117 -17.55 30.96 17.34
N ALA A 118 -18.48 30.11 17.80
CA ALA A 118 -18.22 28.68 17.79
C ALA A 118 -17.81 28.29 16.35
N PRO A 119 -16.74 27.51 16.16
CA PRO A 119 -16.29 27.16 14.82
C PRO A 119 -17.43 26.47 14.07
N PRO A 120 -17.64 26.77 12.77
CA PRO A 120 -18.79 26.28 12.02
C PRO A 120 -18.89 24.76 12.14
N ALA A 121 -20.12 24.29 12.38
CA ALA A 121 -20.40 22.87 12.56
C ALA A 121 -19.89 22.09 11.35
N VAL A 122 -19.23 20.96 11.61
CA VAL A 122 -18.70 20.11 10.54
C VAL A 122 -19.87 19.35 9.93
N HIS A 123 -20.39 19.87 8.83
CA HIS A 123 -21.44 19.22 8.05
C HIS A 123 -20.82 18.20 7.10
N PHE A 124 -20.67 16.97 7.57
CA PHE A 124 -20.49 15.85 6.65
C PHE A 124 -21.78 15.65 5.83
N PRO A 125 -21.67 15.06 4.63
CA PRO A 125 -22.82 14.50 3.93
C PRO A 125 -23.63 13.52 4.81
N SER A 126 -24.76 13.02 4.28
CA SER A 126 -25.22 11.67 4.66
C SER A 126 -24.14 10.63 4.30
N TYR A 127 -24.36 9.33 4.35
CA TYR A 127 -23.33 8.31 4.04
C TYR A 127 -22.07 8.26 4.93
N LEU A 128 -21.61 9.34 5.56
CA LEU A 128 -20.50 9.35 6.52
C LEU A 128 -20.99 9.34 7.97
N ALA A 129 -20.22 8.69 8.84
CA ALA A 129 -20.42 8.74 10.28
C ALA A 129 -19.93 10.08 10.87
N CYS A 130 -20.66 10.59 11.87
CA CYS A 130 -20.22 11.75 12.64
C CYS A 130 -18.96 11.43 13.45
N LEU A 131 -18.14 12.46 13.74
CA LEU A 131 -17.00 12.34 14.65
C LEU A 131 -17.44 11.84 16.05
N PRO A 132 -16.64 11.00 16.74
CA PRO A 132 -16.97 10.52 18.08
C PRO A 132 -17.14 11.67 19.08
N GLN A 133 -18.23 11.63 19.85
CA GLN A 133 -18.54 12.63 20.90
C GLN A 133 -17.49 12.74 22.02
N ARG A 134 -16.54 11.79 22.09
CA ARG A 134 -15.42 11.80 23.05
C ARG A 134 -14.28 12.75 22.68
N LEU A 135 -14.18 13.17 21.41
CA LEU A 135 -13.06 14.00 20.94
C LEU A 135 -13.14 15.39 21.60
N HIS A 136 -12.00 15.89 22.07
CA HIS A 136 -11.96 17.23 22.64
C HIS A 136 -12.14 18.29 21.54
N ARG A 137 -12.59 19.49 21.91
CA ARG A 137 -12.73 20.60 20.96
C ARG A 137 -11.42 20.89 20.23
N ASP A 138 -10.29 20.76 20.92
CA ASP A 138 -8.96 20.98 20.34
C ASP A 138 -8.59 19.90 19.32
N ASP A 139 -9.00 18.64 19.52
CA ASP A 139 -8.78 17.54 18.58
C ASP A 139 -9.60 17.75 17.29
N VAL A 140 -10.86 18.17 17.43
CA VAL A 140 -11.73 18.52 16.29
C VAL A 140 -11.18 19.71 15.52
N GLU A 141 -10.59 20.69 16.21
CA GLU A 141 -9.95 21.83 15.56
C GLU A 141 -8.61 21.46 14.90
N TYR A 142 -7.85 20.52 15.47
CA TYR A 142 -6.67 19.95 14.83
C TYR A 142 -7.02 19.11 13.59
N LEU A 143 -8.10 18.33 13.63
CA LEU A 143 -8.66 17.63 12.47
C LEU A 143 -9.05 18.60 11.35
N ARG A 144 -9.70 19.73 11.69
CA ARG A 144 -10.02 20.79 10.72
C ARG A 144 -8.75 21.40 10.12
N ARG A 145 -7.76 21.78 10.94
CA ARG A 145 -6.50 22.41 10.48
C ARG A 145 -5.58 21.47 9.68
N SER A 146 -5.69 20.17 9.88
CA SER A 146 -4.95 19.17 9.12
C SER A 146 -5.63 18.78 7.81
N GLY A 147 -6.84 19.30 7.54
CA GLY A 147 -7.65 18.94 6.37
C GLY A 147 -8.26 17.54 6.43
N ALA A 148 -8.19 16.86 7.58
CA ALA A 148 -8.72 15.51 7.79
C ALA A 148 -10.25 15.42 7.71
N LEU A 149 -10.93 16.56 7.64
CA LEU A 149 -12.38 16.67 7.49
C LEU A 149 -12.79 17.08 6.05
N ASP A 150 -11.82 17.41 5.19
CA ASP A 150 -12.07 17.91 3.84
C ASP A 150 -12.25 16.73 2.88
N LEU A 151 -13.36 16.73 2.15
CA LEU A 151 -13.69 15.72 1.14
C LEU A 151 -13.31 16.23 -0.26
N PRO A 152 -12.91 15.34 -1.20
CA PRO A 152 -12.71 15.72 -2.61
C PRO A 152 -14.04 16.09 -3.27
N SER A 153 -13.98 16.71 -4.46
CA SER A 153 -15.17 16.91 -5.29
C SER A 153 -15.88 15.59 -5.63
N ASP A 154 -17.20 15.63 -5.87
CA ASP A 154 -17.98 14.44 -6.24
C ASP A 154 -17.40 13.72 -7.47
N MET A 155 -16.93 14.47 -8.46
CA MET A 155 -16.29 13.91 -9.66
C MET A 155 -15.00 13.15 -9.31
N LEU A 156 -14.09 13.74 -8.54
CA LEU A 156 -12.86 13.07 -8.13
C LEU A 156 -13.14 11.88 -7.21
N ARG A 157 -14.10 12.00 -6.28
CA ARG A 157 -14.55 10.89 -5.43
C ARG A 157 -14.98 9.70 -6.28
N ASN A 158 -15.82 9.93 -7.28
CA ASN A 158 -16.40 8.86 -8.09
C ASN A 158 -15.32 8.11 -8.90
N GLU A 159 -14.38 8.83 -9.52
CA GLU A 159 -13.25 8.21 -10.25
C GLU A 159 -12.26 7.49 -9.33
N LEU A 160 -12.06 7.97 -8.09
CA LEU A 160 -11.31 7.24 -7.07
C LEU A 160 -12.04 5.95 -6.64
N LEU A 161 -13.36 5.99 -6.46
CA LEU A 161 -14.13 4.78 -6.14
C LEU A 161 -14.10 3.76 -7.29
N LYS A 162 -14.23 4.21 -8.55
CA LYS A 162 -14.01 3.38 -9.74
C LYS A 162 -12.60 2.75 -9.74
N SER A 163 -11.57 3.55 -9.49
CA SER A 163 -10.18 3.07 -9.40
C SER A 163 -9.97 2.04 -8.27
N TYR A 164 -10.60 2.23 -7.11
CA TYR A 164 -10.58 1.26 -6.01
C TYR A 164 -11.17 -0.10 -6.43
N LEU A 165 -12.33 -0.07 -7.10
CA LEU A 165 -13.05 -1.26 -7.56
C LEU A 165 -12.27 -2.09 -8.60
N LEU A 166 -11.48 -1.42 -9.43
CA LEU A 166 -10.69 -2.03 -10.50
C LEU A 166 -9.34 -2.57 -10.00
N TRP A 167 -8.66 -1.87 -9.10
CA TRP A 167 -7.24 -2.15 -8.84
C TRP A 167 -6.92 -2.54 -7.39
N VAL A 168 -7.82 -2.27 -6.45
CA VAL A 168 -7.63 -2.59 -5.02
C VAL A 168 -8.57 -3.71 -4.55
N HIS A 169 -9.87 -3.58 -4.81
CA HIS A 169 -10.88 -4.52 -4.36
C HIS A 169 -10.65 -5.99 -4.79
N PRO A 170 -10.20 -6.32 -6.03
CA PRO A 170 -9.98 -7.70 -6.44
C PRO A 170 -8.87 -8.40 -5.64
N HIS A 171 -7.92 -7.62 -5.11
CA HIS A 171 -6.82 -8.13 -4.29
C HIS A 171 -7.14 -8.10 -2.79
N MET A 172 -7.98 -7.16 -2.34
CA MET A 172 -8.35 -6.93 -0.94
C MET A 172 -9.86 -6.59 -0.83
N PRO A 173 -10.77 -7.58 -0.99
CA PRO A 173 -12.22 -7.37 -1.04
C PRO A 173 -12.83 -7.21 0.35
N MET A 174 -12.23 -6.38 1.20
CA MET A 174 -12.54 -6.28 2.63
C MET A 174 -13.89 -5.61 2.90
N LEU A 175 -14.26 -4.61 2.10
CA LEU A 175 -15.46 -3.79 2.32
C LEU A 175 -16.75 -4.60 2.16
N GLY A 176 -17.79 -4.18 2.89
CA GLY A 176 -19.18 -4.47 2.53
C GLY A 176 -19.55 -3.65 1.29
N LEU A 177 -19.19 -4.13 0.10
CA LEU A 177 -19.15 -3.27 -1.09
C LEU A 177 -20.52 -2.69 -1.48
N HIS A 178 -21.56 -3.52 -1.46
CA HIS A 178 -22.95 -3.10 -1.72
C HIS A 178 -23.38 -2.03 -0.72
N GLU A 179 -23.08 -2.23 0.57
CA GLU A 179 -23.47 -1.32 1.64
C GLU A 179 -22.72 0.03 1.54
N PHE A 180 -21.41 -0.02 1.24
CA PHE A 180 -20.56 1.15 1.05
C PHE A 180 -21.02 1.99 -0.16
N LEU A 181 -21.18 1.38 -1.34
CA LEU A 181 -21.58 2.11 -2.54
C LEU A 181 -23.01 2.64 -2.44
N SER A 182 -23.96 1.86 -1.90
CA SER A 182 -25.35 2.31 -1.71
C SER A 182 -25.45 3.50 -0.74
N ALA A 183 -24.56 3.58 0.25
CA ALA A 183 -24.50 4.76 1.11
C ALA A 183 -24.02 5.98 0.32
N VAL A 184 -22.88 5.90 -0.39
CA VAL A 184 -22.35 7.04 -1.18
C VAL A 184 -23.32 7.49 -2.28
N ALA A 185 -24.05 6.57 -2.90
CA ALA A 185 -25.07 6.87 -3.91
C ALA A 185 -26.38 7.46 -3.33
N GLY A 186 -26.53 7.53 -2.00
CA GLY A 186 -27.73 8.05 -1.33
C GLY A 186 -28.88 7.04 -1.18
N ASP A 187 -28.74 5.81 -1.71
CA ASP A 187 -29.77 4.76 -1.65
C ASP A 187 -30.00 4.19 -0.24
N ASN A 188 -29.04 4.36 0.67
CA ASN A 188 -29.12 3.83 2.02
C ASN A 188 -28.63 4.83 3.08
N GLU A 189 -29.50 5.77 3.45
CA GLU A 189 -29.23 6.78 4.48
C GLU A 189 -28.96 6.21 5.88
N SER A 190 -29.35 4.96 6.14
CA SER A 190 -29.13 4.27 7.42
C SER A 190 -27.70 3.74 7.57
N HIS A 191 -27.02 3.44 6.46
CA HIS A 191 -25.63 2.99 6.50
C HIS A 191 -24.69 4.19 6.52
N ARG A 192 -23.72 4.17 7.45
CA ARG A 192 -22.75 5.24 7.65
C ARG A 192 -21.34 4.66 7.63
N ILE A 193 -20.53 5.22 6.75
CA ILE A 193 -19.14 4.84 6.50
C ILE A 193 -18.24 5.63 7.45
N SER A 194 -17.26 4.95 8.04
CA SER A 194 -16.19 5.60 8.80
C SER A 194 -15.44 6.61 7.94
N LEU A 195 -15.28 7.85 8.43
CA LEU A 195 -14.46 8.88 7.76
C LEU A 195 -13.02 8.40 7.51
N LEU A 196 -12.45 7.67 8.48
CA LEU A 196 -11.14 7.04 8.37
C LEU A 196 -11.09 6.03 7.22
N LEU A 197 -12.04 5.09 7.18
CA LEU A 197 -12.09 4.06 6.14
C LEU A 197 -12.34 4.67 4.76
N PHE A 198 -13.18 5.69 4.68
CA PHE A 198 -13.45 6.44 3.45
C PHE A 198 -12.16 7.08 2.91
N HIS A 199 -11.41 7.82 3.72
CA HIS A 199 -10.12 8.36 3.30
C HIS A 199 -9.09 7.29 2.93
N ALA A 200 -9.07 6.15 3.63
CA ALA A 200 -8.15 5.05 3.31
C ALA A 200 -8.47 4.36 1.97
N VAL A 201 -9.76 4.24 1.63
CA VAL A 201 -10.23 3.77 0.31
C VAL A 201 -9.79 4.73 -0.80
N LEU A 202 -10.00 6.04 -0.62
CA LEU A 202 -9.54 7.06 -1.57
C LEU A 202 -8.01 7.09 -1.71
N PHE A 203 -7.29 6.92 -0.60
CA PHE A 203 -5.82 6.85 -0.59
C PHE A 203 -5.31 5.67 -1.42
N ALA A 204 -5.82 4.45 -1.18
CA ALA A 204 -5.41 3.27 -1.96
C ALA A 204 -5.73 3.44 -3.46
N ALA A 205 -6.90 3.99 -3.78
CA ALA A 205 -7.33 4.25 -5.16
C ALA A 205 -6.44 5.25 -5.93
N SER A 206 -5.92 6.26 -5.24
CA SER A 206 -5.17 7.37 -5.84
C SER A 206 -3.83 6.95 -6.49
N ALA A 207 -3.38 5.71 -6.27
CA ALA A 207 -2.27 5.12 -7.02
C ALA A 207 -2.62 4.90 -8.50
N PHE A 208 -3.89 4.63 -8.83
CA PHE A 208 -4.32 4.13 -10.15
C PHE A 208 -5.15 5.11 -10.99
N ILE A 209 -5.73 6.15 -10.38
CA ILE A 209 -6.53 7.17 -11.08
C ILE A 209 -5.68 7.95 -12.12
N ASP A 210 -6.29 8.46 -13.18
CA ASP A 210 -5.61 9.38 -14.11
C ASP A 210 -5.22 10.72 -13.42
N ILE A 211 -4.03 11.24 -13.73
CA ILE A 211 -3.51 12.48 -13.14
C ILE A 211 -4.30 13.73 -13.54
N SER A 212 -5.05 13.69 -14.64
CA SER A 212 -5.95 14.76 -15.08
C SER A 212 -7.03 15.06 -14.04
N HIS A 213 -7.64 14.05 -13.43
CA HIS A 213 -8.62 14.24 -12.35
C HIS A 213 -7.99 14.86 -11.09
N ILE A 214 -6.77 14.45 -10.75
CA ILE A 214 -6.01 15.02 -9.61
C ILE A 214 -5.70 16.51 -9.87
N ARG A 215 -5.30 16.86 -11.09
CA ARG A 215 -5.01 18.25 -11.49
C ARG A 215 -6.26 19.12 -11.58
N ALA A 216 -7.39 18.55 -12.03
CA ALA A 216 -8.67 19.25 -12.10
C ALA A 216 -9.21 19.65 -10.71
N ASP A 217 -8.91 18.85 -9.67
CA ASP A 217 -9.22 19.14 -8.26
C ASP A 217 -8.16 20.06 -7.59
N GLY A 218 -7.23 20.62 -8.37
CA GLY A 218 -6.26 21.63 -7.92
C GLY A 218 -4.94 21.10 -7.33
N SER A 219 -4.71 19.78 -7.35
CA SER A 219 -3.45 19.20 -6.86
C SER A 219 -2.36 19.15 -7.94
N PRO A 220 -1.12 19.62 -7.67
CA PRO A 220 -0.10 19.79 -8.71
C PRO A 220 0.49 18.47 -9.22
N SER A 221 0.56 17.44 -8.38
CA SER A 221 1.12 16.12 -8.72
C SER A 221 0.41 14.99 -7.96
N ARG A 222 0.58 13.75 -8.45
CA ARG A 222 0.04 12.55 -7.80
C ARG A 222 0.58 12.38 -6.38
N SER A 223 1.90 12.51 -6.17
CA SER A 223 2.52 12.36 -4.84
C SER A 223 2.01 13.41 -3.83
N VAL A 224 1.86 14.70 -4.22
CA VAL A 224 1.30 15.73 -3.32
C VAL A 224 -0.15 15.41 -2.91
N PHE A 225 -0.97 14.92 -3.84
CA PHE A 225 -2.34 14.49 -3.54
C PHE A 225 -2.37 13.26 -2.62
N ARG A 226 -1.47 12.30 -2.85
CA ARG A 226 -1.32 11.08 -2.06
C ARG A 226 -0.83 11.34 -0.65
N GLU A 227 0.15 12.23 -0.48
CA GLU A 227 0.62 12.71 0.82
C GLU A 227 -0.52 13.37 1.61
N SER A 228 -1.34 14.20 0.94
CA SER A 228 -2.52 14.81 1.57
C SER A 228 -3.48 13.72 2.10
N LEU A 229 -3.88 12.76 1.26
CA LEU A 229 -4.76 11.66 1.67
C LEU A 229 -4.13 10.78 2.78
N PHE A 230 -2.84 10.44 2.67
CA PHE A 230 -2.10 9.71 3.71
C PHE A 230 -2.16 10.43 5.05
N ARG A 231 -1.91 11.75 5.07
CA ARG A 231 -1.95 12.57 6.28
C ARG A 231 -3.35 12.59 6.90
N LYS A 232 -4.42 12.65 6.09
CA LYS A 232 -5.81 12.57 6.60
C LYS A 232 -6.05 11.23 7.30
N VAL A 233 -5.68 10.11 6.68
CA VAL A 233 -5.79 8.76 7.26
C VAL A 233 -4.98 8.65 8.56
N LYS A 234 -3.71 9.08 8.54
CA LYS A 234 -2.80 8.99 9.70
C LYS A 234 -3.31 9.81 10.89
N VAL A 235 -3.75 11.06 10.69
CA VAL A 235 -4.29 11.88 11.80
C VAL A 235 -5.58 11.29 12.38
N LEU A 236 -6.43 10.67 11.54
CA LEU A 236 -7.65 9.99 12.01
C LEU A 236 -7.34 8.71 12.81
N LEU A 237 -6.24 8.01 12.50
CA LEU A 237 -5.72 6.90 13.31
C LEU A 237 -5.10 7.39 14.62
N ASP A 238 -4.22 8.40 14.55
CA ASP A 238 -3.49 8.96 15.71
C ASP A 238 -4.44 9.52 16.80
N LEU A 239 -5.62 10.02 16.40
CA LEU A 239 -6.67 10.52 17.30
C LEU A 239 -7.74 9.46 17.64
N GLU A 240 -7.53 8.20 17.25
CA GLU A 240 -8.46 7.08 17.48
C GLU A 240 -9.91 7.44 17.05
N CYS A 241 -10.09 8.04 15.87
CA CYS A 241 -11.39 8.57 15.44
C CYS A 241 -12.43 7.51 15.07
N GLU A 242 -12.04 6.24 14.98
CA GLU A 242 -12.93 5.12 14.65
C GLU A 242 -12.97 4.08 15.79
N ASN A 243 -14.17 3.56 16.09
CA ASN A 243 -14.41 2.57 17.13
C ASN A 243 -14.40 1.12 16.61
N ASP A 244 -14.80 0.91 15.36
CA ASP A 244 -14.84 -0.42 14.78
C ASP A 244 -13.40 -0.89 14.49
N GLN A 245 -12.94 -1.87 15.25
CA GLN A 245 -11.63 -2.52 15.06
C GLN A 245 -11.45 -3.07 13.65
N ILE A 246 -12.53 -3.50 12.98
CA ILE A 246 -12.48 -3.98 11.60
C ILE A 246 -12.22 -2.81 10.65
N ALA A 247 -12.91 -1.67 10.83
CA ALA A 247 -12.70 -0.49 9.98
C ALA A 247 -11.31 0.12 10.19
N ASN A 248 -10.80 0.15 11.42
CA ASN A 248 -9.41 0.52 11.70
C ASN A 248 -8.41 -0.43 11.02
N ALA A 249 -8.57 -1.75 11.18
CA ALA A 249 -7.69 -2.73 10.54
C ALA A 249 -7.71 -2.61 9.00
N GLN A 250 -8.88 -2.42 8.40
CA GLN A 250 -9.04 -2.17 6.96
C GLN A 250 -8.34 -0.89 6.51
N ALA A 251 -8.52 0.21 7.24
CA ALA A 251 -7.90 1.50 6.93
C ALA A 251 -6.36 1.43 7.02
N ILE A 252 -5.84 0.79 8.07
CA ILE A 252 -4.41 0.56 8.25
C ILE A 252 -3.86 -0.32 7.11
N LEU A 253 -4.54 -1.41 6.74
CA LEU A 253 -4.07 -2.28 5.66
C LEU A 253 -4.02 -1.54 4.31
N LEU A 254 -5.04 -0.73 4.01
CA LEU A 254 -5.06 0.11 2.79
C LEU A 254 -3.96 1.18 2.81
N MET A 255 -3.67 1.76 3.98
CA MET A 255 -2.55 2.69 4.16
C MET A 255 -1.21 2.00 3.87
N VAL A 256 -0.85 0.96 4.63
CA VAL A 256 0.47 0.32 4.50
C VAL A 256 0.68 -0.37 3.14
N SER A 257 -0.39 -0.89 2.52
CA SER A 257 -0.29 -1.56 1.21
C SER A 257 -0.02 -0.61 0.03
N HIS A 258 -0.34 0.67 0.19
CA HIS A 258 -0.27 1.67 -0.88
C HIS A 258 0.53 2.91 -0.47
N THR A 259 1.42 2.82 0.52
CA THR A 259 2.32 3.90 0.92
C THR A 259 3.52 4.02 -0.04
N GLU A 260 4.04 5.24 -0.22
CA GLU A 260 5.20 5.52 -1.09
C GLU A 260 6.51 4.93 -0.52
N PRO A 261 7.48 4.53 -1.38
CA PRO A 261 8.62 3.68 -1.00
C PRO A 261 9.72 4.40 -0.18
N ASP A 262 9.61 5.71 0.00
CA ASP A 262 10.52 6.56 0.79
C ASP A 262 10.29 6.45 2.30
N ARG A 263 9.18 5.85 2.71
CA ARG A 263 8.71 5.81 4.10
C ARG A 263 9.47 4.82 4.98
N GLU A 264 9.56 5.14 6.27
CA GLU A 264 10.24 4.29 7.25
C GLU A 264 9.56 2.92 7.37
N GLN A 265 10.22 1.87 6.87
CA GLN A 265 9.76 0.48 6.94
C GLN A 265 9.39 0.05 8.36
N LYS A 266 10.06 0.60 9.38
CA LYS A 266 9.75 0.37 10.79
C LYS A 266 8.37 0.91 11.20
N GLU A 267 7.97 2.07 10.69
CA GLU A 267 6.63 2.62 10.93
C GLU A 267 5.56 1.76 10.27
N LEU A 268 5.77 1.36 9.01
CA LEU A 268 4.86 0.47 8.27
C LEU A 268 4.70 -0.89 8.96
N THR A 269 5.78 -1.45 9.49
CA THR A 269 5.77 -2.70 10.26
C THR A 269 4.98 -2.53 11.56
N HIS A 270 5.18 -1.43 12.29
CA HIS A 270 4.42 -1.14 13.50
C HIS A 270 2.90 -1.01 13.25
N TRP A 271 2.52 -0.34 12.16
CA TRP A 271 1.11 -0.27 11.75
C TRP A 271 0.55 -1.64 11.37
N LEU A 272 1.32 -2.50 10.69
CA LEU A 272 0.92 -3.88 10.44
C LEU A 272 0.70 -4.67 11.74
N ASP A 273 1.58 -4.55 12.74
CA ASP A 273 1.40 -5.19 14.06
C ASP A 273 0.07 -4.77 14.73
N ILE A 274 -0.28 -3.47 14.65
CA ILE A 274 -1.55 -2.95 15.16
C ILE A 274 -2.73 -3.54 14.39
N CYS A 275 -2.67 -3.58 13.06
CA CYS A 275 -3.70 -4.15 12.19
C CYS A 275 -3.98 -5.63 12.54
N ILE A 276 -2.91 -6.41 12.75
CA ILE A 276 -2.98 -7.82 13.15
C ILE A 276 -3.60 -7.98 14.55
N SER A 277 -3.19 -7.15 15.50
CA SER A 277 -3.74 -7.16 16.87
C SER A 277 -5.24 -6.84 16.89
N MET A 278 -5.68 -5.87 16.09
CA MET A 278 -7.11 -5.52 15.94
C MET A 278 -7.92 -6.66 15.32
N ILE A 279 -7.47 -7.24 14.20
CA ILE A 279 -8.25 -8.31 13.56
C ILE A 279 -8.29 -9.58 14.42
N SER A 280 -7.20 -9.91 15.10
CA SER A 280 -7.09 -11.10 15.98
C SER A 280 -7.93 -10.95 17.26
N SER A 281 -7.85 -9.80 17.95
CA SER A 281 -8.65 -9.58 19.16
C SER A 281 -10.17 -9.59 18.88
N SER A 282 -10.59 -9.20 17.68
CA SER A 282 -11.99 -9.27 17.26
C SER A 282 -12.52 -10.68 16.92
N GLN A 283 -11.65 -11.69 16.75
CA GLN A 283 -12.03 -13.07 16.39
C GLN A 283 -13.05 -13.68 17.37
N THR A 284 -12.84 -13.51 18.68
CA THR A 284 -13.76 -14.02 19.72
C THR A 284 -15.13 -13.36 19.67
N GLN A 285 -15.20 -12.09 19.25
CA GLN A 285 -16.44 -11.35 19.10
C GLN A 285 -17.23 -11.84 17.88
N MET A 286 -16.54 -12.34 16.83
CA MET A 286 -17.20 -12.81 15.61
C MET A 286 -18.12 -14.01 15.86
N VAL A 287 -17.86 -14.84 16.87
CA VAL A 287 -18.73 -15.96 17.27
C VAL A 287 -20.17 -15.49 17.57
N LYS A 288 -20.33 -14.26 18.09
CA LYS A 288 -21.64 -13.64 18.42
C LYS A 288 -22.10 -12.61 17.39
N ALA A 289 -21.28 -12.32 16.38
CA ALA A 289 -21.62 -11.35 15.35
C ALA A 289 -22.62 -11.92 14.34
N ASN A 290 -23.36 -11.05 13.65
CA ASN A 290 -24.20 -11.48 12.53
C ASN A 290 -23.34 -12.00 11.37
N ALA A 291 -23.94 -12.83 10.50
CA ALA A 291 -23.25 -13.43 9.37
C ALA A 291 -22.53 -12.39 8.49
N ARG A 292 -23.15 -11.23 8.24
CA ARG A 292 -22.54 -10.19 7.39
C ARG A 292 -21.22 -9.65 7.95
N ARG A 293 -21.16 -9.42 9.27
CA ARG A 293 -19.94 -8.98 9.96
C ARG A 293 -18.88 -10.09 10.00
N GLN A 294 -19.26 -11.35 10.20
CA GLN A 294 -18.35 -12.51 10.10
C GLN A 294 -17.72 -12.63 8.70
N GLN A 295 -18.52 -12.49 7.64
CA GLN A 295 -18.03 -12.51 6.24
C GLN A 295 -17.04 -11.36 5.98
N ILE A 296 -17.36 -10.14 6.44
CA ILE A 296 -16.48 -8.97 6.29
C ILE A 296 -15.15 -9.19 7.04
N TRP A 297 -15.23 -9.68 8.29
CA TRP A 297 -14.06 -10.04 9.08
C TRP A 297 -13.19 -11.10 8.39
N ARG A 298 -13.78 -12.17 7.86
CA ARG A 298 -13.03 -13.25 7.18
C ARG A 298 -12.31 -12.74 5.91
N ARG A 299 -12.98 -11.93 5.09
CA ARG A 299 -12.34 -11.30 3.91
C ARG A 299 -11.24 -10.31 4.32
N THR A 300 -11.39 -9.63 5.45
CA THR A 300 -10.36 -8.73 6.02
C THR A 300 -9.15 -9.51 6.51
N TRP A 301 -9.36 -10.56 7.33
CA TRP A 301 -8.31 -11.47 7.81
C TRP A 301 -7.48 -12.04 6.66
N TRP A 302 -8.13 -12.59 5.63
CA TRP A 302 -7.41 -13.14 4.48
C TRP A 302 -6.78 -12.08 3.57
N SER A 303 -7.27 -10.85 3.57
CA SER A 303 -6.59 -9.74 2.89
C SER A 303 -5.29 -9.36 3.61
N ILE A 304 -5.30 -9.32 4.95
CA ILE A 304 -4.11 -9.09 5.79
C ILE A 304 -3.11 -10.24 5.61
N TYR A 305 -3.57 -11.50 5.70
CA TYR A 305 -2.74 -12.68 5.48
C TYR A 305 -2.08 -12.68 4.10
N ASN A 306 -2.86 -12.44 3.04
CA ASN A 306 -2.36 -12.37 1.67
C ASN A 306 -1.35 -11.22 1.50
N HIS A 307 -1.60 -10.05 2.10
CA HIS A 307 -0.66 -8.94 2.03
C HIS A 307 0.67 -9.32 2.71
N LEU A 308 0.62 -9.75 3.97
CA LEU A 308 1.79 -10.13 4.76
C LEU A 308 2.62 -11.23 4.09
N GLN A 309 1.98 -12.24 3.50
CA GLN A 309 2.67 -13.31 2.78
C GLN A 309 3.42 -12.82 1.53
N LEU A 310 2.97 -11.72 0.93
CA LEU A 310 3.53 -11.15 -0.29
C LEU A 310 4.50 -9.99 -0.04
N THR A 311 4.53 -9.41 1.16
CA THR A 311 5.38 -8.27 1.50
C THR A 311 6.36 -8.52 2.65
N SER A 312 6.12 -9.51 3.51
CA SER A 312 6.89 -9.76 4.73
C SER A 312 7.33 -11.21 4.88
N GLY A 313 8.64 -11.45 5.01
CA GLY A 313 9.20 -12.78 5.27
C GLY A 313 8.81 -13.39 6.64
N ASN A 314 8.25 -12.58 7.54
CA ASN A 314 8.00 -12.93 8.94
C ASN A 314 6.51 -13.22 9.26
N LEU A 315 5.65 -13.47 8.27
CA LEU A 315 4.21 -13.74 8.43
C LEU A 315 3.88 -14.65 9.63
N ARG A 316 4.65 -15.74 9.81
CA ARG A 316 4.42 -16.76 10.84
C ARG A 316 4.57 -16.20 12.26
N THR A 317 5.60 -15.39 12.50
CA THR A 317 5.84 -14.71 13.77
C THR A 317 4.79 -13.63 14.04
N LEU A 318 4.35 -12.91 13.00
CA LEU A 318 3.40 -11.81 13.14
C LEU A 318 1.97 -12.30 13.41
N MET A 319 1.53 -13.38 12.75
CA MET A 319 0.17 -13.94 12.86
C MET A 319 0.03 -15.09 13.88
N ASN A 320 1.07 -15.41 14.65
CA ASN A 320 1.12 -16.54 15.60
C ASN A 320 0.70 -17.90 15.00
N VAL A 321 1.02 -18.16 13.72
CA VAL A 321 0.69 -19.43 13.06
C VAL A 321 1.66 -20.52 13.56
N PRO A 322 1.18 -21.69 14.04
CA PRO A 322 2.06 -22.69 14.65
C PRO A 322 3.15 -23.21 13.70
N GLU A 323 4.36 -23.42 14.23
CA GLU A 323 5.54 -23.83 13.44
C GLU A 323 5.33 -25.16 12.68
N ASN A 324 4.52 -26.06 13.25
CA ASN A 324 4.35 -27.46 12.79
C ASN A 324 3.40 -27.62 11.59
N GLY A 325 3.32 -26.65 10.68
CA GLY A 325 2.50 -26.73 9.46
C GLY A 325 1.00 -26.83 9.71
N SER A 326 0.54 -26.48 10.91
CA SER A 326 -0.88 -26.40 11.27
C SER A 326 -1.57 -25.39 10.35
N GLU A 327 -2.71 -25.79 9.78
CA GLU A 327 -3.52 -24.90 8.94
C GLU A 327 -3.95 -23.67 9.74
N CYS A 328 -4.15 -22.53 9.06
CA CYS A 328 -4.66 -21.33 9.73
C CYS A 328 -6.02 -21.66 10.36
N GLU A 329 -6.17 -21.44 11.67
CA GLU A 329 -7.41 -21.77 12.41
C GLU A 329 -8.65 -21.04 11.86
N THR A 330 -8.44 -19.95 11.12
CA THR A 330 -9.51 -19.25 10.40
C THR A 330 -9.78 -19.95 9.06
N PRO A 331 -11.03 -20.40 8.79
CA PRO A 331 -11.38 -21.04 7.53
C PRO A 331 -11.03 -20.17 6.32
N LEU A 332 -10.55 -20.80 5.24
CA LEU A 332 -10.38 -20.17 3.93
C LEU A 332 -11.64 -19.40 3.50
N PRO A 333 -11.50 -18.29 2.76
CA PRO A 333 -12.64 -17.58 2.23
C PRO A 333 -13.33 -18.44 1.18
N SER A 334 -14.63 -18.25 1.03
CA SER A 334 -15.44 -18.98 0.04
C SER A 334 -16.47 -18.05 -0.60
N THR A 335 -17.21 -18.54 -1.60
CA THR A 335 -18.25 -17.76 -2.28
C THR A 335 -19.34 -17.26 -1.34
N HIS A 336 -19.61 -17.93 -0.20
CA HIS A 336 -20.58 -17.45 0.79
C HIS A 336 -20.09 -16.23 1.59
N ASP A 337 -18.81 -15.88 1.52
CA ASP A 337 -18.28 -14.65 2.12
C ASP A 337 -18.55 -13.42 1.23
N PHE A 338 -19.01 -13.60 0.00
CA PHE A 338 -19.26 -12.53 -0.96
C PHE A 338 -20.77 -12.30 -1.14
N ARG A 339 -21.12 -11.06 -1.48
CA ARG A 339 -22.48 -10.68 -1.86
C ARG A 339 -22.51 -10.45 -3.36
N PHE A 340 -23.24 -11.28 -4.07
CA PHE A 340 -23.45 -11.16 -5.51
C PHE A 340 -24.80 -10.51 -5.80
N GLY A 341 -24.86 -9.66 -6.81
CA GLY A 341 -26.10 -9.06 -7.28
C GLY A 341 -25.87 -7.79 -8.09
N ALA A 342 -26.86 -7.43 -8.91
CA ALA A 342 -26.88 -6.13 -9.57
C ALA A 342 -26.88 -5.01 -8.53
N LEU A 343 -26.04 -4.00 -8.75
CA LEU A 343 -26.05 -2.75 -7.98
C LEU A 343 -27.19 -1.85 -8.47
N SER A 344 -27.64 -0.92 -7.63
CA SER A 344 -28.72 0.02 -7.95
C SER A 344 -28.35 0.94 -9.12
N PRO A 345 -29.33 1.53 -9.83
CA PRO A 345 -29.07 2.50 -10.90
C PRO A 345 -28.24 3.71 -10.43
N ASN A 346 -28.43 4.18 -9.19
CA ASN A 346 -27.66 5.30 -8.65
C ASN A 346 -26.19 4.91 -8.39
N VAL A 347 -25.92 3.67 -7.97
CA VAL A 347 -24.55 3.14 -7.88
C VAL A 347 -23.94 2.93 -9.27
N GLN A 348 -24.72 2.50 -10.28
CA GLN A 348 -24.24 2.41 -11.67
C GLN A 348 -23.81 3.80 -12.18
N MET A 349 -24.62 4.84 -11.97
CA MET A 349 -24.27 6.23 -12.28
C MET A 349 -23.04 6.73 -11.51
N LEU A 350 -22.81 6.26 -10.28
CA LEU A 350 -21.63 6.58 -9.46
C LEU A 350 -20.33 6.03 -10.05
N VAL A 351 -20.37 4.81 -10.62
CA VAL A 351 -19.18 4.13 -11.19
C VAL A 351 -19.03 4.29 -12.70
N GLY A 352 -19.98 4.97 -13.35
CA GLY A 352 -19.93 5.34 -14.77
C GLY A 352 -19.85 4.14 -15.70
N THR A 353 -18.99 4.22 -16.72
CA THR A 353 -18.84 3.24 -17.82
C THR A 353 -18.36 1.84 -17.41
N CYS A 354 -18.21 1.57 -16.12
CA CYS A 354 -17.76 0.28 -15.60
C CYS A 354 -18.94 -0.69 -15.36
N ASP A 355 -19.78 -0.89 -16.39
CA ASP A 355 -20.96 -1.77 -16.34
C ASP A 355 -20.62 -3.19 -15.82
N PHE A 356 -19.42 -3.68 -16.16
CA PHE A 356 -18.90 -4.97 -15.72
C PHE A 356 -18.69 -5.08 -14.21
N LEU A 357 -18.45 -3.99 -13.47
CA LEU A 357 -18.40 -4.02 -12.00
C LEU A 357 -19.77 -4.36 -11.39
N CYS A 358 -20.85 -4.11 -12.14
CA CYS A 358 -22.22 -4.43 -11.76
C CYS A 358 -22.66 -5.83 -12.24
N ASP A 359 -21.85 -6.53 -13.03
CA ASP A 359 -22.11 -7.89 -13.52
C ASP A 359 -21.83 -8.95 -12.43
N VAL A 360 -22.82 -9.81 -12.20
CA VAL A 360 -22.76 -10.92 -11.25
C VAL A 360 -21.68 -11.95 -11.64
N GLN A 361 -21.49 -12.25 -12.93
CA GLN A 361 -20.46 -13.20 -13.37
C GLN A 361 -19.06 -12.66 -13.07
N TYR A 362 -18.87 -11.36 -13.27
CA TYR A 362 -17.63 -10.67 -12.96
C TYR A 362 -17.37 -10.57 -11.44
N GLN A 363 -18.39 -10.29 -10.63
CA GLN A 363 -18.28 -10.35 -9.17
C GLN A 363 -17.87 -11.75 -8.70
N GLN A 364 -18.43 -12.81 -9.32
CA GLN A 364 -18.04 -14.20 -9.05
C GLN A 364 -16.59 -14.49 -9.48
N PHE A 365 -16.14 -13.97 -10.62
CA PHE A 365 -14.74 -14.04 -11.05
C PHE A 365 -13.80 -13.39 -10.03
N GLN A 366 -14.10 -12.16 -9.57
CA GLN A 366 -13.28 -11.47 -8.55
C GLN A 366 -13.23 -12.25 -7.23
N ALA A 367 -14.37 -12.79 -6.77
CA ALA A 367 -14.43 -13.62 -5.58
C ALA A 367 -13.58 -14.89 -5.72
N GLY A 368 -13.72 -15.60 -6.86
CA GLY A 368 -12.92 -16.79 -7.18
C GLY A 368 -11.42 -16.49 -7.21
N LEU A 369 -11.02 -15.38 -7.85
CA LEU A 369 -9.62 -14.94 -7.88
C LEU A 369 -9.05 -14.72 -6.47
N PHE A 370 -9.79 -14.05 -5.59
CA PHE A 370 -9.34 -13.83 -4.21
C PHE A 370 -9.24 -15.15 -3.42
N ILE A 371 -10.21 -16.06 -3.59
CA ILE A 371 -10.23 -17.37 -2.92
C ILE A 371 -9.01 -18.20 -3.35
N GLU A 372 -8.75 -18.30 -4.66
CA GLU A 372 -7.61 -19.05 -5.19
C GLU A 372 -6.27 -18.38 -4.85
N LYS A 373 -6.21 -17.04 -4.82
CA LYS A 373 -5.04 -16.32 -4.30
C LYS A 373 -4.79 -16.65 -2.83
N SER A 374 -5.83 -16.71 -1.97
CA SER A 374 -5.67 -17.08 -0.56
C SER A 374 -5.20 -18.51 -0.35
N LYS A 375 -5.75 -19.47 -1.11
CA LYS A 375 -5.24 -20.85 -1.14
C LYS A 375 -3.77 -20.91 -1.54
N LEU A 376 -3.39 -20.20 -2.61
CA LEU A 376 -2.01 -20.11 -3.07
C LEU A 376 -1.10 -19.45 -2.04
N CYS A 377 -1.53 -18.38 -1.37
CA CYS A 377 -0.77 -17.74 -0.29
C CYS A 377 -0.57 -18.67 0.92
N GLN A 378 -1.50 -19.59 1.19
CA GLN A 378 -1.38 -20.56 2.29
C GLN A 378 -0.31 -21.65 2.04
N ILE A 379 -0.10 -22.05 0.78
CA ILE A 379 0.83 -23.14 0.40
C ILE A 379 2.12 -22.66 -0.26
N GLY A 380 2.09 -21.49 -0.90
CA GLY A 380 3.16 -20.92 -1.71
C GLY A 380 4.23 -20.22 -0.87
N GLN A 381 5.38 -19.98 -1.49
CA GLN A 381 6.50 -19.26 -0.91
C GLN A 381 7.04 -18.29 -1.96
N PHE A 382 7.14 -17.01 -1.62
CA PHE A 382 7.43 -15.97 -2.60
C PHE A 382 8.83 -15.40 -2.37
N PRO A 383 9.55 -14.95 -3.43
CA PRO A 383 10.76 -14.15 -3.26
C PRO A 383 10.48 -12.93 -2.38
N GLY A 384 11.24 -12.77 -1.30
CA GLY A 384 11.05 -11.65 -0.38
C GLY A 384 11.58 -10.33 -0.96
N LEU A 385 10.90 -9.22 -0.66
CA LEU A 385 11.31 -7.84 -0.97
C LEU A 385 12.53 -7.34 -0.14
N SER A 386 13.32 -8.24 0.45
CA SER A 386 14.28 -7.90 1.53
C SER A 386 15.29 -6.84 1.11
N GLY A 387 15.49 -5.84 1.98
CA GLY A 387 16.29 -4.65 1.70
C GLY A 387 17.80 -4.86 1.70
N ASP A 388 18.30 -5.95 2.30
CA ASP A 388 19.74 -6.21 2.46
C ASP A 388 20.34 -6.93 1.24
N LEU A 389 20.61 -6.16 0.19
CA LEU A 389 21.61 -6.50 -0.86
C LEU A 389 22.95 -5.77 -0.63
N SER A 390 23.16 -5.21 0.56
CA SER A 390 24.32 -4.40 0.91
C SER A 390 25.57 -5.24 1.24
N GLY A 391 26.35 -5.57 0.19
CA GLY A 391 27.81 -5.54 0.28
C GLY A 391 28.56 -6.79 0.77
N SER A 392 28.68 -7.80 -0.08
CA SER A 392 29.89 -8.64 -0.17
C SER A 392 29.97 -9.40 -1.50
N PRO A 393 31.08 -9.36 -2.27
CA PRO A 393 31.16 -10.06 -3.56
C PRO A 393 31.45 -11.56 -3.48
N SER A 394 31.68 -12.13 -2.29
CA SER A 394 32.41 -13.40 -2.12
C SER A 394 31.65 -14.51 -1.36
N ARG A 395 30.33 -14.38 -1.23
CA ARG A 395 29.42 -15.50 -0.93
C ARG A 395 28.27 -15.41 -1.92
N GLU A 396 27.79 -16.57 -2.40
CA GLU A 396 26.66 -16.64 -3.33
C GLU A 396 25.50 -15.79 -2.79
N ALA A 397 25.19 -14.69 -3.48
CA ALA A 397 24.09 -13.79 -3.13
C ALA A 397 22.77 -14.47 -3.51
N GLY A 398 22.45 -15.54 -2.79
CA GLY A 398 21.19 -16.24 -2.89
C GLY A 398 20.08 -15.47 -2.21
N PHE A 399 18.87 -15.60 -2.75
CA PHE A 399 17.62 -15.36 -2.06
C PHE A 399 17.41 -16.41 -0.94
N GLU A 400 18.40 -16.59 -0.06
CA GLU A 400 18.30 -17.47 1.09
C GLU A 400 17.31 -16.83 2.08
N CYS A 401 16.10 -17.39 2.14
CA CYS A 401 15.29 -17.26 3.35
C CYS A 401 16.14 -17.77 4.52
N ALA A 402 16.57 -16.84 5.38
CA ALA A 402 17.23 -17.18 6.63
C ALA A 402 16.24 -17.93 7.53
N GLY A 403 16.25 -19.26 7.46
CA GLY A 403 15.29 -20.08 8.17
C GLY A 403 15.25 -21.52 7.69
N ILE A 404 16.21 -22.32 8.19
CA ILE A 404 16.26 -23.80 8.15
C ILE A 404 16.37 -24.37 6.72
N LYS A 405 17.35 -25.27 6.50
CA LYS A 405 17.38 -26.10 5.29
C LYS A 405 16.17 -27.03 5.33
N ALA A 406 15.11 -26.66 4.62
CA ALA A 406 13.90 -27.46 4.51
C ALA A 406 14.25 -28.89 4.08
N SER A 407 13.62 -29.89 4.70
CA SER A 407 13.91 -31.28 4.34
C SER A 407 13.50 -31.55 2.88
N PRO A 408 14.15 -32.50 2.17
CA PRO A 408 13.73 -32.86 0.81
C PRO A 408 12.25 -33.26 0.75
N THR A 409 11.74 -33.88 1.81
CA THR A 409 10.33 -34.23 2.00
C THR A 409 9.41 -33.00 2.06
N GLU A 410 9.77 -31.95 2.82
CA GLU A 410 9.00 -30.70 2.85
C GLU A 410 8.95 -30.03 1.47
N VAL A 411 10.06 -30.03 0.73
CA VAL A 411 10.11 -29.49 -0.64
C VAL A 411 9.21 -30.31 -1.57
N ALA A 412 9.22 -31.64 -1.46
CA ALA A 412 8.33 -32.54 -2.21
C ALA A 412 6.85 -32.27 -1.92
N GLU A 413 6.50 -32.09 -0.65
CA GLU A 413 5.12 -31.80 -0.22
C GLU A 413 4.62 -30.46 -0.75
N LEU A 414 5.45 -29.41 -0.66
CA LEU A 414 5.12 -28.09 -1.19
C LEU A 414 4.91 -28.15 -2.70
N ALA A 415 5.79 -28.87 -3.41
CA ALA A 415 5.70 -29.08 -4.84
C ALA A 415 4.41 -29.81 -5.24
N HIS A 416 4.05 -30.87 -4.51
CA HIS A 416 2.79 -31.60 -4.70
C HIS A 416 1.55 -30.77 -4.35
N LYS A 417 1.59 -29.96 -3.29
CA LYS A 417 0.52 -29.01 -2.91
C LYS A 417 0.30 -27.97 -4.02
N LEU A 418 1.36 -27.37 -4.55
CA LEU A 418 1.31 -26.42 -5.67
C LEU A 418 0.80 -27.06 -6.98
N GLY A 419 1.27 -28.26 -7.32
CA GLY A 419 0.82 -29.00 -8.50
C GLY A 419 -0.67 -29.31 -8.45
N ARG A 420 -1.18 -29.81 -7.32
CA ARG A 420 -2.63 -30.03 -7.12
C ARG A 420 -3.44 -28.75 -7.21
N TRP A 421 -2.96 -27.65 -6.61
CA TRP A 421 -3.64 -26.36 -6.70
C TRP A 421 -3.75 -25.88 -8.16
N HIS A 422 -2.67 -25.97 -8.94
CA HIS A 422 -2.68 -25.56 -10.35
C HIS A 422 -3.61 -26.45 -11.20
N ALA A 423 -3.60 -27.77 -11.01
CA ALA A 423 -4.51 -28.68 -11.70
C ALA A 423 -5.99 -28.39 -11.38
N GLN A 424 -6.29 -28.02 -10.13
CA GLN A 424 -7.64 -27.70 -9.66
C GLN A 424 -8.08 -26.24 -9.97
N LEU A 425 -7.18 -25.40 -10.48
CA LEU A 425 -7.49 -24.00 -10.79
C LEU A 425 -8.55 -23.92 -11.91
N PRO A 426 -9.74 -23.31 -11.66
CA PRO A 426 -10.79 -23.20 -12.66
C PRO A 426 -10.32 -22.49 -13.93
N GLN A 427 -10.75 -22.97 -15.11
CA GLN A 427 -10.32 -22.43 -16.41
C GLN A 427 -10.56 -20.91 -16.53
N ALA A 428 -11.65 -20.39 -15.94
CA ALA A 428 -11.96 -18.97 -15.90
C ALA A 428 -10.94 -18.11 -15.14
N LEU A 429 -10.09 -18.70 -14.28
CA LEU A 429 -9.05 -18.02 -13.49
C LEU A 429 -7.63 -18.29 -14.01
N ARG A 430 -7.46 -19.25 -14.94
CA ARG A 430 -6.16 -19.52 -15.59
C ARG A 430 -5.74 -18.33 -16.45
N HIS A 431 -4.44 -18.03 -16.47
CA HIS A 431 -3.89 -17.04 -17.38
C HIS A 431 -4.05 -17.49 -18.84
N GLN A 432 -4.46 -16.56 -19.69
CA GLN A 432 -4.77 -16.76 -21.10
C GLN A 432 -4.32 -15.51 -21.86
N SER A 433 -3.33 -15.65 -22.74
CA SER A 433 -2.89 -14.58 -23.63
C SER A 433 -4.01 -14.16 -24.59
N PRO A 434 -4.16 -12.85 -24.87
CA PRO A 434 -5.19 -12.38 -25.79
C PRO A 434 -4.88 -12.79 -27.23
N THR A 435 -5.87 -13.35 -27.93
CA THR A 435 -5.76 -13.77 -29.34
C THR A 435 -5.81 -12.61 -30.35
N SER A 436 -6.04 -11.38 -29.87
CA SER A 436 -6.17 -10.16 -30.66
C SER A 436 -5.47 -9.01 -29.94
N SER A 437 -4.88 -8.09 -30.70
CA SER A 437 -4.29 -6.85 -30.16
C SER A 437 -5.35 -5.83 -29.73
N ALA A 438 -6.57 -5.91 -30.26
CA ALA A 438 -7.69 -5.06 -29.86
C ALA A 438 -8.41 -5.67 -28.66
N VAL A 439 -7.97 -5.31 -27.46
CA VAL A 439 -8.45 -5.85 -26.17
C VAL A 439 -9.34 -4.83 -25.47
N THR A 440 -10.55 -5.22 -25.06
CA THR A 440 -11.50 -4.34 -24.34
C THR A 440 -11.01 -4.01 -22.91
N GLU A 441 -11.52 -2.93 -22.31
CA GLU A 441 -11.17 -2.54 -20.92
C GLU A 441 -11.41 -3.69 -19.91
N LEU A 442 -12.54 -4.40 -20.03
CA LEU A 442 -12.84 -5.59 -19.24
C LEU A 442 -11.82 -6.72 -19.46
N GLN A 443 -11.45 -7.01 -20.70
CA GLN A 443 -10.44 -8.03 -21.00
C GLN A 443 -9.05 -7.64 -20.47
N ARG A 444 -8.67 -6.36 -20.55
CA ARG A 444 -7.43 -5.81 -19.97
C ARG A 444 -7.41 -6.00 -18.45
N PHE A 445 -8.49 -5.65 -17.76
CA PHE A 445 -8.66 -5.94 -16.33
C PHE A 445 -8.50 -7.45 -16.03
N ILE A 446 -9.25 -8.31 -16.74
CA ILE A 446 -9.24 -9.77 -16.49
C ILE A 446 -7.83 -10.33 -16.70
N LEU A 447 -7.11 -9.85 -17.71
CA LEU A 447 -5.75 -10.24 -18.02
C LEU A 447 -4.77 -9.91 -16.89
N VAL A 448 -4.75 -8.67 -16.39
CA VAL A 448 -3.89 -8.23 -15.26
C VAL A 448 -4.10 -9.15 -14.06
N HIS A 449 -5.35 -9.39 -13.69
CA HIS A 449 -5.68 -10.17 -12.50
C HIS A 449 -5.32 -11.67 -12.63
N ARG A 450 -5.56 -12.28 -13.79
CA ARG A 450 -5.12 -13.66 -14.08
C ARG A 450 -3.60 -13.78 -14.17
N ALA A 451 -2.93 -12.84 -14.86
CA ALA A 451 -1.48 -12.78 -14.96
C ALA A 451 -0.83 -12.63 -13.58
N TRP A 452 -1.40 -11.80 -12.70
CA TRP A 452 -0.93 -11.68 -11.32
C TRP A 452 -1.03 -13.01 -10.55
N LEU A 453 -2.17 -13.69 -10.59
CA LEU A 453 -2.32 -14.99 -9.93
C LEU A 453 -1.34 -16.05 -10.48
N PHE A 454 -1.06 -16.01 -11.79
CA PHE A 454 -0.11 -16.92 -12.42
C PHE A 454 1.35 -16.57 -12.11
N LEU A 455 1.73 -15.29 -12.04
CA LEU A 455 3.05 -14.84 -11.57
C LEU A 455 3.32 -15.29 -10.13
N LEU A 456 2.32 -15.23 -9.25
CA LEU A 456 2.42 -15.77 -7.89
C LEU A 456 2.69 -17.29 -7.88
N TYR A 457 2.04 -18.04 -8.76
CA TYR A 457 2.27 -19.47 -8.90
C TYR A 457 3.68 -19.77 -9.41
N LEU A 458 4.12 -19.08 -10.47
CA LEU A 458 5.48 -19.21 -11.03
C LEU A 458 6.55 -18.84 -9.99
N ALA A 459 6.34 -17.78 -9.21
CA ALA A 459 7.22 -17.40 -8.11
C ALA A 459 7.35 -18.52 -7.05
N SER A 460 6.23 -19.15 -6.69
CA SER A 460 6.23 -20.28 -5.75
C SER A 460 6.92 -21.52 -6.32
N ALA A 461 6.67 -21.84 -7.59
CA ALA A 461 7.35 -22.93 -8.29
C ALA A 461 8.87 -22.68 -8.36
N TYR A 462 9.29 -21.44 -8.65
CA TYR A 462 10.70 -21.05 -8.68
C TYR A 462 11.39 -21.26 -7.32
N VAL A 463 10.75 -20.87 -6.21
CA VAL A 463 11.30 -21.08 -4.86
C VAL A 463 11.42 -22.56 -4.53
N VAL A 464 10.43 -23.39 -4.89
CA VAL A 464 10.49 -24.86 -4.71
C VAL A 464 11.62 -25.47 -5.54
N CYS A 465 11.73 -25.15 -6.83
CA CYS A 465 12.83 -25.61 -7.69
C CYS A 465 14.20 -25.12 -7.18
N SER A 466 14.25 -23.95 -6.54
CA SER A 466 15.47 -23.39 -5.95
C SER A 466 15.94 -24.13 -4.70
N ARG A 467 15.03 -24.76 -3.95
CA ARG A 467 15.33 -25.52 -2.72
C ARG A 467 15.50 -27.03 -2.93
N SER A 468 15.13 -27.57 -4.10
CA SER A 468 15.27 -29.01 -4.39
C SER A 468 16.73 -29.47 -4.41
N VAL A 469 16.98 -30.68 -3.89
CA VAL A 469 18.29 -31.33 -3.95
C VAL A 469 18.54 -31.77 -5.39
N GLY A 470 19.59 -31.22 -6.01
CA GLY A 470 19.78 -31.27 -7.46
C GLY A 470 19.13 -30.04 -8.10
N SER A 471 19.94 -29.02 -8.38
CA SER A 471 19.48 -27.79 -9.04
C SER A 471 19.11 -28.09 -10.49
N ASN A 472 17.85 -28.43 -10.73
CA ASN A 472 17.30 -28.70 -12.05
C ASN A 472 17.20 -27.38 -12.85
N SER A 473 18.34 -26.94 -13.41
CA SER A 473 18.50 -25.60 -13.99
C SER A 473 17.52 -25.33 -15.12
N ARG A 474 17.26 -26.32 -15.99
CA ARG A 474 16.29 -26.24 -17.09
C ARG A 474 14.87 -25.94 -16.59
N ALA A 475 14.46 -26.49 -15.45
CA ALA A 475 13.15 -26.19 -14.86
C ALA A 475 13.09 -24.76 -14.29
N LYS A 476 14.16 -24.30 -13.62
CA LYS A 476 14.27 -22.92 -13.13
C LYS A 476 14.23 -21.92 -14.29
N GLU A 477 15.06 -22.15 -15.30
CA GLU A 477 15.14 -21.36 -16.53
C GLU A 477 13.80 -21.29 -17.26
N HIS A 478 13.07 -22.41 -17.40
CA HIS A 478 11.74 -22.42 -18.00
C HIS A 478 10.74 -21.55 -17.20
N ILE A 479 10.74 -21.64 -15.87
CA ILE A 479 9.89 -20.81 -15.01
C ILE A 479 10.25 -19.32 -15.14
N LEU A 480 11.54 -18.99 -15.13
CA LEU A 480 12.00 -17.61 -15.30
C LEU A 480 11.62 -17.07 -16.68
N ASN A 481 11.88 -17.79 -17.77
CA ASN A 481 11.46 -17.41 -19.12
C ASN A 481 9.94 -17.22 -19.21
N LYS A 482 9.14 -18.04 -18.52
CA LYS A 482 7.68 -17.86 -18.47
C LYS A 482 7.29 -16.61 -17.69
N ILE A 483 7.95 -16.28 -16.57
CA ILE A 483 7.78 -14.99 -15.89
C ILE A 483 8.07 -13.85 -16.87
N SER A 484 9.18 -13.90 -17.59
CA SER A 484 9.57 -12.87 -18.55
C SER A 484 8.54 -12.64 -19.65
N LEU A 485 7.95 -13.72 -20.20
CA LEU A 485 6.90 -13.63 -21.23
C LEU A 485 5.62 -12.96 -20.71
N ILE A 486 5.24 -13.19 -19.44
CA ILE A 486 4.08 -12.52 -18.83
C ILE A 486 4.38 -11.03 -18.61
N PHE A 487 5.58 -10.68 -18.18
CA PHE A 487 6.00 -9.28 -18.03
C PHE A 487 6.10 -8.55 -19.38
N ASP A 488 6.60 -9.20 -20.43
CA ASP A 488 6.59 -8.68 -21.81
C ASP A 488 5.15 -8.43 -22.31
N GLU A 489 4.24 -9.39 -22.13
CA GLU A 489 2.85 -9.23 -22.56
C GLU A 489 2.16 -8.05 -21.86
N LEU A 490 2.31 -7.94 -20.53
CA LEU A 490 1.76 -6.83 -19.76
C LEU A 490 2.43 -5.49 -20.10
N TYR A 491 3.71 -5.48 -20.47
CA TYR A 491 4.42 -4.28 -20.92
C TYR A 491 3.93 -3.81 -22.29
N ARG A 492 3.89 -4.70 -23.28
CA ARG A 492 3.38 -4.40 -24.64
C ARG A 492 1.93 -3.95 -24.66
N LEU A 493 1.15 -4.31 -23.64
CA LEU A 493 -0.23 -3.88 -23.48
C LEU A 493 -0.40 -2.62 -22.62
N ASP A 494 0.67 -2.03 -22.06
CA ASP A 494 0.60 -0.91 -21.10
C ASP A 494 -0.27 -1.23 -19.86
N LEU A 495 0.12 -2.30 -19.16
CA LEU A 495 -0.58 -2.86 -17.99
C LEU A 495 0.36 -3.07 -16.77
N ILE A 496 1.65 -2.81 -16.92
CA ILE A 496 2.68 -3.03 -15.87
C ILE A 496 2.44 -2.21 -14.61
N THR A 497 2.06 -0.94 -14.78
CA THR A 497 1.81 0.02 -13.68
C THR A 497 0.60 -0.34 -12.82
N LEU A 498 -0.20 -1.32 -13.23
CA LEU A 498 -1.37 -1.83 -12.52
C LEU A 498 -1.05 -3.03 -11.61
N LEU A 499 0.15 -3.61 -11.73
CA LEU A 499 0.59 -4.71 -10.87
C LEU A 499 0.93 -4.21 -9.46
N PRO A 500 0.68 -5.01 -8.40
CA PRO A 500 1.17 -4.70 -7.06
C PRO A 500 2.70 -4.60 -7.00
N ASN A 501 3.24 -3.77 -6.10
CA ASN A 501 4.70 -3.62 -5.90
C ASN A 501 5.45 -4.93 -5.65
N SER A 502 4.79 -5.95 -5.09
CA SER A 502 5.38 -7.29 -4.89
C SER A 502 5.67 -8.04 -6.20
N SER A 503 5.11 -7.61 -7.34
CA SER A 503 5.49 -8.11 -8.67
C SER A 503 6.97 -7.92 -8.99
N ILE A 504 7.58 -6.84 -8.49
CA ILE A 504 9.00 -6.53 -8.73
C ILE A 504 9.88 -7.62 -8.11
N ALA A 505 9.54 -8.15 -6.93
CA ALA A 505 10.26 -9.27 -6.31
C ALA A 505 10.17 -10.57 -7.12
N ILE A 506 9.10 -10.77 -7.89
CA ILE A 506 8.95 -11.91 -8.82
C ILE A 506 9.81 -11.69 -10.07
N LEU A 507 9.97 -10.45 -10.51
CA LEU A 507 10.80 -10.09 -11.65
C LEU A 507 12.30 -10.21 -11.36
N VAL A 508 12.78 -9.83 -10.16
CA VAL A 508 14.24 -9.79 -9.86
C VAL A 508 14.98 -11.11 -10.21
N PRO A 509 14.51 -12.31 -9.85
CA PRO A 509 15.18 -13.56 -10.23
C PRO A 509 15.36 -13.75 -11.75
N ALA A 510 14.43 -13.28 -12.57
CA ALA A 510 14.53 -13.33 -14.03
C ALA A 510 15.58 -12.32 -14.54
N VAL A 511 15.60 -11.09 -13.97
CA VAL A 511 16.64 -10.09 -14.28
C VAL A 511 18.04 -10.63 -13.93
N GLU A 512 18.21 -11.22 -12.75
CA GLU A 512 19.51 -11.77 -12.33
C GLU A 512 19.98 -12.95 -13.16
N PHE A 513 19.06 -13.79 -13.63
CA PHE A 513 19.37 -14.89 -14.54
C PHE A 513 19.94 -14.36 -15.85
N HIS A 514 19.30 -13.37 -16.48
CA HIS A 514 19.80 -12.78 -17.72
C HIS A 514 21.07 -11.94 -17.53
N ILE A 515 21.28 -11.30 -16.37
CA ILE A 515 22.57 -10.66 -16.02
C ILE A 515 23.69 -11.72 -16.03
N LYS A 516 23.54 -12.80 -15.26
CA LYS A 516 24.53 -13.88 -15.18
C LYS A 516 24.77 -14.54 -16.54
N ALA A 517 23.72 -14.67 -17.36
CA ALA A 517 23.82 -15.24 -18.70
C ALA A 517 24.53 -14.31 -19.71
N VAL A 518 24.58 -13.00 -19.47
CA VAL A 518 25.41 -12.05 -20.23
C VAL A 518 26.85 -12.02 -19.69
N GLU A 519 27.04 -11.98 -18.37
CA GLU A 519 28.36 -12.00 -17.73
C GLU A 519 29.17 -13.28 -18.04
N ALA A 520 28.51 -14.43 -18.16
CA ALA A 520 29.14 -15.71 -18.50
C ALA A 520 29.42 -15.90 -20.01
N ALA A 521 28.80 -15.10 -20.88
CA ALA A 521 28.92 -15.24 -22.33
C ALA A 521 30.16 -14.51 -22.85
N TYR A 522 31.25 -15.23 -23.09
CA TYR A 522 32.50 -14.65 -23.59
C TYR A 522 32.38 -14.24 -25.07
N LEU A 523 32.07 -12.95 -25.33
CA LEU A 523 32.01 -12.27 -26.62
C LEU A 523 31.04 -12.81 -27.69
N GLN A 524 30.46 -14.00 -27.54
CA GLN A 524 29.37 -14.47 -28.39
C GLN A 524 28.05 -13.97 -27.84
N THR A 525 27.34 -13.20 -28.66
CA THR A 525 26.20 -12.37 -28.26
C THR A 525 25.03 -13.21 -27.76
N ASN A 526 24.81 -13.17 -26.44
CA ASN A 526 23.56 -13.60 -25.83
C ASN A 526 22.47 -12.53 -26.09
N GLU A 527 22.18 -12.27 -27.38
CA GLU A 527 21.27 -11.21 -27.83
C GLU A 527 19.88 -11.35 -27.19
N ALA A 528 19.43 -12.59 -27.00
CA ALA A 528 18.18 -12.87 -26.31
C ALA A 528 18.20 -12.30 -24.88
N SER A 529 19.22 -12.61 -24.09
CA SER A 529 19.32 -12.05 -22.73
C SER A 529 19.53 -10.55 -22.73
N GLN A 530 20.32 -10.00 -23.66
CA GLN A 530 20.50 -8.54 -23.79
C GLN A 530 19.17 -7.82 -24.09
N ARG A 531 18.35 -8.34 -25.02
CA ARG A 531 16.98 -7.83 -25.28
C ARG A 531 16.09 -7.91 -24.05
N MET A 532 16.16 -9.01 -23.28
CA MET A 532 15.40 -9.12 -22.03
C MET A 532 15.87 -8.11 -20.97
N LEU A 533 17.18 -7.86 -20.85
CA LEU A 533 17.70 -6.83 -19.93
C LEU A 533 17.27 -5.40 -20.35
N GLN A 534 17.18 -5.12 -21.65
CA GLN A 534 16.62 -3.86 -22.17
C GLN A 534 15.14 -3.70 -21.77
N LEU A 535 14.32 -4.72 -22.06
CA LEU A 535 12.91 -4.75 -21.67
C LEU A 535 12.73 -4.58 -20.14
N TYR A 536 13.55 -5.25 -19.33
CA TYR A 536 13.47 -5.08 -17.88
C TYR A 536 13.88 -3.68 -17.43
N SER A 537 14.83 -3.03 -18.10
CA SER A 537 15.17 -1.63 -17.80
C SER A 537 13.96 -0.72 -18.00
N GLU A 538 13.23 -0.88 -19.11
CA GLU A 538 12.01 -0.12 -19.41
C GLU A 538 10.88 -0.41 -18.39
N ILE A 539 10.63 -1.69 -18.08
CA ILE A 539 9.65 -2.11 -17.06
C ILE A 539 9.99 -1.56 -15.68
N LEU A 540 11.27 -1.63 -15.27
CA LEU A 540 11.70 -1.15 -13.96
C LEU A 540 11.63 0.38 -13.88
N GLN A 541 11.92 1.11 -14.97
CA GLN A 541 11.76 2.57 -15.04
C GLN A 541 10.30 3.00 -14.84
N GLN A 542 9.32 2.29 -15.44
CA GLN A 542 7.89 2.55 -15.19
C GLN A 542 7.46 2.30 -13.73
N LEU A 543 8.21 1.49 -12.98
CA LEU A 543 7.89 1.09 -11.61
C LEU A 543 8.75 1.78 -10.54
N GLN A 544 9.79 2.53 -10.92
CA GLN A 544 10.80 3.06 -10.00
C GLN A 544 10.21 4.01 -8.96
N ASP A 545 9.27 4.87 -9.36
CA ASP A 545 8.63 5.89 -8.50
C ASP A 545 7.85 5.24 -7.35
N ASN A 546 7.41 4.00 -7.53
CA ASN A 546 6.66 3.22 -6.55
C ASN A 546 7.53 2.18 -5.80
N SER A 547 8.81 2.00 -6.16
CA SER A 547 9.65 0.94 -5.60
C SER A 547 11.15 1.23 -5.60
N ALA A 548 11.71 1.34 -4.40
CA ALA A 548 13.16 1.39 -4.18
C ALA A 548 13.91 0.12 -4.65
N VAL A 549 13.23 -1.02 -4.81
CA VAL A 549 13.82 -2.25 -5.37
C VAL A 549 14.08 -2.07 -6.86
N ALA A 550 13.15 -1.44 -7.59
CA ALA A 550 13.31 -1.19 -9.01
C ALA A 550 14.47 -0.23 -9.28
N GLY A 551 14.60 0.86 -8.51
CA GLY A 551 15.74 1.77 -8.59
C GLY A 551 17.10 1.08 -8.43
N ARG A 552 17.25 0.19 -7.43
CA ARG A 552 18.49 -0.60 -7.23
C ARG A 552 18.77 -1.56 -8.39
N MET A 553 17.73 -2.16 -8.98
CA MET A 553 17.89 -3.05 -10.13
C MET A 553 18.29 -2.29 -11.41
N ILE A 554 17.79 -1.07 -11.62
CA ILE A 554 18.25 -0.19 -12.71
C ILE A 554 19.73 0.15 -12.55
N GLU A 555 20.18 0.51 -11.33
CA GLU A 555 21.59 0.76 -11.04
C GLU A 555 22.47 -0.47 -11.34
N LYS A 556 22.02 -1.66 -10.91
CA LYS A 556 22.69 -2.94 -11.21
C LYS A 556 22.77 -3.22 -12.71
N LEU A 557 21.70 -2.99 -13.48
CA LEU A 557 21.68 -3.15 -14.93
C LEU A 557 22.65 -2.20 -15.63
N ASN A 558 22.65 -0.92 -15.23
CA ASN A 558 23.56 0.08 -15.79
C ASN A 558 25.03 -0.34 -15.60
N ASN A 559 25.41 -0.82 -14.42
CA ASN A 559 26.77 -1.30 -14.13
C ASN A 559 27.20 -2.47 -15.03
N VAL A 560 26.30 -3.39 -15.36
CA VAL A 560 26.58 -4.51 -16.28
C VAL A 560 26.80 -4.00 -17.71
N THR A 561 26.01 -3.01 -18.16
CA THR A 561 26.22 -2.41 -19.49
C THR A 561 27.51 -1.60 -19.59
N THR A 562 27.92 -0.91 -18.53
CA THR A 562 29.15 -0.10 -18.54
C THR A 562 30.43 -0.92 -18.42
N SER A 563 30.41 -2.05 -17.69
CA SER A 563 31.57 -2.95 -17.64
C SER A 563 31.81 -3.64 -18.98
N GLY A 564 30.74 -4.09 -19.66
CA GLY A 564 30.81 -4.58 -21.04
C GLY A 564 31.39 -3.53 -22.00
N ALA A 565 30.90 -2.30 -21.93
CA ALA A 565 31.42 -1.20 -22.75
C ALA A 565 32.88 -0.83 -22.46
N GLN A 566 33.37 -0.95 -21.22
CA GLN A 566 34.79 -0.73 -20.90
C GLN A 566 35.69 -1.86 -21.41
N ASP A 567 35.25 -3.12 -21.32
CA ASP A 567 35.96 -4.27 -21.90
C ASP A 567 35.99 -4.17 -23.43
N ASP A 568 34.89 -3.74 -24.06
CA ASP A 568 34.83 -3.48 -25.50
C ASP A 568 35.69 -2.28 -25.91
N LEU A 569 35.72 -1.17 -25.17
CA LEU A 569 36.61 -0.04 -25.50
C LEU A 569 38.09 -0.44 -25.40
N SER A 570 38.42 -1.27 -24.40
CA SER A 570 39.77 -1.81 -24.20
C SER A 570 40.18 -2.80 -25.29
N ARG A 571 39.20 -3.53 -25.88
CA ARG A 571 39.43 -4.49 -26.96
C ARG A 571 39.35 -3.88 -28.35
N LEU A 572 38.50 -2.87 -28.59
CA LEU A 572 38.47 -2.09 -29.83
C LEU A 572 39.79 -1.36 -30.07
N MET A 573 40.41 -0.85 -28.99
CA MET A 573 41.80 -0.36 -28.98
C MET A 573 42.86 -1.44 -29.33
N ALA A 574 42.49 -2.72 -29.34
CA ALA A 574 43.34 -3.87 -29.65
C ALA A 574 42.91 -4.66 -30.90
N SER A 575 41.79 -4.32 -31.54
CA SER A 575 41.21 -5.09 -32.66
C SER A 575 40.66 -4.24 -33.82
N GLU A 576 41.34 -3.15 -34.18
CA GLU A 576 41.19 -2.58 -35.53
C GLU A 576 41.81 -3.51 -36.60
N SER A 577 41.08 -4.56 -36.99
CA SER A 577 41.17 -5.20 -38.33
C SER A 577 40.25 -6.42 -38.52
N ALA A 578 38.98 -6.20 -38.86
CA ALA A 578 38.24 -7.01 -39.86
C ALA A 578 36.80 -6.50 -40.05
N ALA A 579 36.48 -6.17 -41.29
CA ALA A 579 35.27 -5.50 -41.75
C ALA A 579 33.95 -6.31 -41.71
N ALA A 580 32.87 -5.53 -41.87
CA ALA A 580 31.69 -5.76 -42.70
C ALA A 580 30.40 -6.30 -42.04
N GLU A 581 29.41 -5.41 -42.02
CA GLU A 581 28.01 -5.65 -41.68
C GLU A 581 27.30 -6.60 -42.66
N ARG A 582 26.30 -7.34 -42.17
CA ARG A 582 25.22 -7.91 -42.98
C ARG A 582 23.88 -7.73 -42.27
N PRO A 583 22.80 -7.39 -43.00
CA PRO A 583 21.47 -7.26 -42.40
C PRO A 583 20.89 -8.64 -42.09
N VAL A 584 20.28 -8.79 -40.92
CA VAL A 584 19.64 -10.04 -40.46
C VAL A 584 18.12 -9.89 -40.50
N SER A 585 17.47 -10.80 -41.22
CA SER A 585 16.02 -10.97 -41.24
C SER A 585 15.51 -11.66 -39.97
N HIS A 586 14.37 -11.21 -39.45
CA HIS A 586 13.65 -11.87 -38.36
C HIS A 586 13.40 -13.37 -38.60
N PRO A 587 13.70 -14.24 -37.63
CA PRO A 587 13.01 -15.51 -37.44
C PRO A 587 12.01 -15.40 -36.29
N ASP A 588 10.77 -15.86 -36.52
CA ASP A 588 9.75 -15.97 -35.48
C ASP A 588 10.14 -17.00 -34.40
N PHE A 589 9.84 -16.69 -33.14
CA PHE A 589 9.91 -17.65 -32.03
C PHE A 589 8.74 -18.64 -32.11
N ALA A 590 8.82 -19.59 -33.05
CA ALA A 590 7.95 -20.75 -33.04
C ALA A 590 8.36 -21.69 -31.90
N LEU A 591 7.54 -21.74 -30.83
CA LEU A 591 7.60 -22.82 -29.85
C LEU A 591 7.22 -24.13 -30.55
N ASN A 592 8.09 -25.14 -30.46
CA ASN A 592 7.75 -26.48 -30.93
C ASN A 592 6.72 -27.08 -29.96
N GLU A 593 5.45 -27.13 -30.34
CA GLU A 593 4.32 -27.55 -29.48
C GLU A 593 4.31 -29.04 -29.10
N THR A 594 5.39 -29.77 -29.39
CA THR A 594 5.51 -31.23 -29.18
C THR A 594 6.58 -31.61 -28.16
N ASP A 595 7.02 -30.69 -27.29
CA ASP A 595 7.99 -30.98 -26.22
C ASP A 595 7.25 -31.60 -25.01
N ASP A 596 7.64 -32.82 -24.60
CA ASP A 596 6.96 -33.67 -23.59
C ASP A 596 6.71 -33.00 -22.22
N PHE A 597 7.34 -31.85 -21.97
CA PHE A 597 7.19 -31.08 -20.75
C PHE A 597 5.86 -30.29 -20.64
N TYR A 598 5.18 -30.02 -21.76
CA TYR A 598 3.82 -29.42 -21.70
C TYR A 598 2.81 -30.43 -21.14
N ASN A 599 2.88 -31.68 -21.59
CA ASN A 599 2.12 -32.80 -21.01
C ASN A 599 2.49 -33.06 -19.54
N PHE A 600 3.76 -32.87 -19.16
CA PHE A 600 4.25 -33.06 -17.79
C PHE A 600 3.63 -32.08 -16.77
N LEU A 601 3.31 -30.85 -17.16
CA LEU A 601 2.68 -29.87 -16.28
C LEU A 601 1.14 -29.95 -16.23
N GLU A 602 0.48 -30.42 -17.30
CA GLU A 602 -0.98 -30.67 -17.28
C GLU A 602 -1.39 -32.02 -16.67
N SER A 603 -0.59 -33.08 -16.83
CA SER A 603 -0.96 -34.45 -16.39
C SER A 603 -0.98 -34.68 -14.87
N GLY A 604 -0.53 -33.71 -14.07
CA GLY A 604 -0.92 -33.60 -12.66
C GLY A 604 -0.38 -34.66 -11.69
N LEU A 605 0.69 -35.38 -12.00
CA LEU A 605 1.47 -36.29 -11.12
C LEU A 605 2.87 -36.47 -11.76
N SER A 606 4.01 -36.56 -11.08
CA SER A 606 4.35 -36.54 -9.65
C SER A 606 5.77 -35.99 -9.45
N PHE A 607 6.00 -35.17 -8.42
CA PHE A 607 7.33 -34.66 -8.07
C PHE A 607 8.32 -35.74 -7.56
N ALA A 608 7.87 -36.99 -7.39
CA ALA A 608 8.68 -38.10 -6.88
C ALA A 608 9.94 -38.41 -7.70
N ASN A 609 9.98 -38.05 -8.99
CA ASN A 609 11.14 -38.32 -9.87
C ASN A 609 12.21 -37.21 -9.85
N VAL A 610 12.00 -36.11 -9.10
CA VAL A 610 12.94 -34.97 -9.02
C VAL A 610 13.76 -34.99 -7.73
N ILE A 611 13.46 -35.92 -6.82
CA ILE A 611 14.25 -36.21 -5.62
C ILE A 611 14.81 -37.63 -5.79
N PRO A 612 16.12 -37.86 -5.65
CA PRO A 612 16.67 -39.21 -5.72
C PRO A 612 16.03 -40.10 -4.65
N SER A 613 15.63 -41.32 -5.01
CA SER A 613 15.30 -42.33 -4.01
C SER A 613 16.51 -42.55 -3.11
N ALA A 614 16.31 -42.42 -1.79
CA ALA A 614 17.22 -43.03 -0.83
C ALA A 614 17.00 -44.54 -0.92
N ASP A 615 17.85 -45.18 -1.72
CA ASP A 615 17.59 -46.48 -2.31
C ASP A 615 17.60 -47.65 -1.30
N ASN A 616 16.80 -48.66 -1.63
CA ASN A 616 16.92 -50.07 -1.22
C ASN A 616 16.72 -50.46 0.27
N SER A 617 15.48 -50.87 0.59
CA SER A 617 15.30 -52.14 1.29
C SER A 617 14.21 -53.00 0.63
N THR A 618 14.56 -54.27 0.44
CA THR A 618 13.87 -55.32 -0.33
C THR A 618 12.49 -55.74 0.18
N ASN A 619 11.63 -56.15 -0.77
CA ASN A 619 10.52 -57.11 -0.66
C ASN A 619 9.42 -56.86 0.40
N PHE A 620 8.17 -56.76 -0.04
CA PHE A 620 7.23 -57.90 -0.13
C PHE A 620 5.98 -57.43 -0.91
N GLY A 621 5.35 -58.33 -1.69
CA GLY A 621 4.19 -57.98 -2.54
C GLY A 621 2.84 -58.18 -1.85
N PHE A 622 1.76 -57.72 -2.49
CA PHE A 622 0.56 -58.51 -2.83
C PHE A 622 -0.46 -57.67 -3.63
N ASP A 623 -0.95 -58.27 -4.72
CA ASP A 623 -2.09 -58.02 -5.63
C ASP A 623 -2.92 -56.70 -5.69
N PRO A 624 -3.36 -56.29 -6.91
CA PRO A 624 -4.46 -55.34 -7.14
C PRO A 624 -5.83 -56.03 -6.99
N PRO A 625 -6.95 -55.33 -6.70
CA PRO A 625 -7.75 -54.67 -7.75
C PRO A 625 -8.42 -53.36 -7.24
N LEU A 626 -9.37 -52.64 -7.88
CA LEU A 626 -10.27 -52.86 -9.03
C LEU A 626 -10.38 -51.59 -9.92
N VAL A 627 -10.96 -51.77 -11.12
CA VAL A 627 -11.54 -50.72 -11.97
C VAL A 627 -13.01 -50.49 -11.56
N ASN A 628 -13.52 -49.26 -11.67
CA ASN A 628 -14.93 -49.08 -12.03
C ASN A 628 -15.16 -47.78 -12.82
N GLU A 629 -15.91 -47.88 -13.91
CA GLU A 629 -16.21 -46.80 -14.85
C GLU A 629 -17.46 -45.99 -14.42
N SER A 630 -17.76 -44.94 -15.20
CA SER A 630 -18.84 -43.94 -15.01
C SER A 630 -18.61 -42.99 -13.80
N TYR A 631 -18.79 -41.67 -13.91
CA TYR A 631 -19.61 -40.91 -14.85
C TYR A 631 -18.83 -39.73 -15.48
N LEU A 632 -18.88 -39.60 -16.81
CA LEU A 632 -18.51 -38.39 -17.55
C LEU A 632 -19.65 -38.01 -18.49
N THR A 633 -20.45 -37.01 -18.11
CA THR A 633 -21.34 -36.26 -19.03
C THR A 633 -21.89 -35.03 -18.31
N GLN A 634 -22.03 -33.91 -19.05
CA GLN A 634 -22.46 -32.58 -18.58
C GLN A 634 -21.40 -31.87 -17.70
N PHE A 635 -20.97 -30.62 -17.93
CA PHE A 635 -21.30 -29.53 -18.88
C PHE A 635 -19.94 -28.90 -19.34
N LEU A 636 -19.66 -28.59 -20.61
CA LEU A 636 -20.14 -27.46 -21.44
C LEU A 636 -20.26 -26.11 -20.70
#